data_AF-A0ABD7NZY8-F1
#
_entry.id   AF-A0ABD7NZY8-F1
#
_cell.length_a   1.000
_cell.length_b   1.000
_cell.length_c   1.000
_cell.angle_alpha   90.00
_cell.angle_beta   90.00
_cell.angle_gamma   90.00
#
_symmetry.space_group_name_H-M   'P 1'
#
loop_
_entity.id
_entity.type
_entity.pdbx_description
1 polymer ?
#
loop_
_entity_poly.entity_id
_entity_poly.type
_entity_poly.pdbx_seq_one_letter_code
_entity_poly.pdbx_strand_id
1 'polypeptide(L)'
;MTKTRYSSLWRWICARILALAIGSVIVIATCMWLRYAVQNYWNIGRMPASVRQEFLALSQNPQANPARFHQIVDTWWGLSYSTPSIASADWVTVALLVLVMIPFIVVMGLRYARPLALQFSRLRDAAKDVAEGQFGRQAELIRNAPAEMVSFASDFNAMTGKLARYEKELRTSHVAMAHELRSPLTAAIGRLQGMLDGVFDASPEQLAMVMKQLQHLNRLTDELHLLSLSDAGNLVLENEPFRLDELLKERATWIMPQADAHRFTIRLHHSQACPFKGDTFRMGQVFTILMENALRYGRDGGYLDVTLHYASGQYCLEFRDDGPGVSSQFLPEMFNRFSREEQSRARHSGGSGLGLSIARAICQAHGGSISASVVPAGMSRTGQENMAIKVSGELTSEASLRAVTLHINDRYLPLTDIATVSRENAEPPQPVYRVNGKPAIGLAISMAPTGNMLRFGAALNAKMQAISVTLPHGIEMVKVADQSAVVSDAVSGFIRVLIEAVAIVLAVSFVSLGLRAGLVVAAAIPLVLAMTFTGMMLAGIGLQRISLGALIIALGLLVDDAMITVETMVSGLEAGDSRRQAATRAFKTTAFPMLTGTLVMIAGFIPVGFAASSAGEYCFSLFAVVLIALLCSWVVAILFSPLTGTWLLSDNIRQKAKGPGRMARGYQWLLRKALRHRFATVCLALIALGLSVYGTTFMQGEFFPASDRPELLVSLTLPANASQSETQNTAEKLEKALAGNRNVERFSTYVGSGAIRFYLPMDVLLANENIAQIVVVAKDLKARDRLHRQLNRILATGFSDIITRVSPLELGPPVGWPVKYRVSGPDYLKVRSIANRLSDVIGRSPSSREVNQTAGEPERVITLKVNQTAARAAGVSSESLARMLNTVWSGSIVTSVRDNDRLVDVVLRARDNERLNLATFSSLTIQGNDGKQIPLSAFATPVWGVDDPVIWRRQRLPFITVQTDLAPGLRAEAVSAALRPAVDRLRAELPEGYSIEEGGAVAESEKGNSSVYAILPVTLVIMLLLLMLQLRNYSRMALAILMAPFGLPGIVLAMLPGGTPMGFVALLGVIALAGMIIRNAVILISEVDSNLAQGMASDAAIIAAAEHRARPICLTACAAILGMIPISHQVFWGPMAYAIIGGLLVATLVTLTVLPASFSLLLHLRMTSSGEFTASSAAESEEKCRRLCGRHG
;
A
#
# COMPACT_ATOMS: atom_id res chain seq x y z
N MET A 1 12.81 -27.44 -40.46
CA MET A 1 13.45 -26.57 -39.43
C MET A 1 14.81 -26.11 -39.92
N THR A 2 14.93 -24.88 -40.38
CA THR A 2 16.19 -24.26 -40.79
C THR A 2 17.05 -23.98 -39.55
N LYS A 3 18.18 -24.67 -39.38
CA LYS A 3 19.18 -24.35 -38.34
C LYS A 3 19.72 -22.94 -38.58
N THR A 4 19.20 -21.96 -37.87
CA THR A 4 19.81 -20.63 -37.78
C THR A 4 21.18 -20.77 -37.11
N ARG A 5 22.26 -20.67 -37.90
CA ARG A 5 23.63 -20.61 -37.37
C ARG A 5 23.81 -19.29 -36.61
N TYR A 6 23.79 -19.34 -35.29
CA TYR A 6 24.14 -18.19 -34.46
C TYR A 6 25.67 -17.98 -34.50
N SER A 7 26.12 -16.74 -34.70
CA SER A 7 27.54 -16.38 -34.63
C SER A 7 27.99 -16.28 -33.18
N SER A 8 29.20 -16.78 -32.86
CA SER A 8 29.81 -16.61 -31.55
C SER A 8 29.91 -15.13 -31.16
N LEU A 9 29.73 -14.80 -29.88
CA LEU A 9 29.84 -13.45 -29.33
C LEU A 9 31.11 -12.72 -29.78
N TRP A 10 32.25 -13.42 -29.72
CA TRP A 10 33.55 -12.87 -30.14
C TRP A 10 33.54 -12.41 -31.61
N ARG A 11 33.16 -13.29 -32.54
CA ARG A 11 33.05 -12.94 -33.97
C ARG A 11 32.02 -11.83 -34.23
N TRP A 12 30.92 -11.83 -33.48
CA TRP A 12 29.84 -10.83 -33.60
C TRP A 12 30.31 -9.42 -33.23
N ILE A 13 31.14 -9.30 -32.18
CA ILE A 13 31.74 -8.03 -31.72
C ILE A 13 32.86 -7.60 -32.67
N CYS A 14 33.83 -8.48 -32.94
CA CYS A 14 35.00 -8.16 -33.76
C CYS A 14 34.60 -7.70 -35.17
N ALA A 15 33.66 -8.38 -35.83
CA ALA A 15 33.25 -8.02 -37.19
C ALA A 15 32.68 -6.60 -37.29
N ARG A 16 31.93 -6.16 -36.26
CA ARG A 16 31.30 -4.82 -36.25
C ARG A 16 32.26 -3.72 -35.86
N ILE A 17 33.14 -3.96 -34.90
CA ILE A 17 34.19 -3.00 -34.53
C ILE A 17 35.15 -2.80 -35.71
N LEU A 18 35.57 -3.89 -36.36
CA LEU A 18 36.48 -3.83 -37.49
C LEU A 18 35.85 -3.10 -38.69
N ALA A 19 34.59 -3.39 -39.03
CA ALA A 19 33.87 -2.72 -40.11
C ALA A 19 33.74 -1.19 -39.87
N LEU A 20 33.51 -0.80 -38.62
CA LEU A 20 33.32 0.59 -38.22
C LEU A 20 34.65 1.36 -38.19
N ALA A 21 35.73 0.71 -37.77
CA ALA A 21 37.09 1.26 -37.83
C ALA A 21 37.57 1.44 -39.28
N ILE A 22 37.45 0.40 -40.11
CA ILE A 22 37.84 0.44 -41.53
C ILE A 22 37.02 1.49 -42.29
N GLY A 23 35.70 1.53 -42.09
CA GLY A 23 34.82 2.50 -42.74
C GLY A 23 35.18 3.94 -42.40
N SER A 24 35.57 4.21 -41.15
CA SER A 24 35.95 5.55 -40.70
C SER A 24 37.27 6.02 -41.32
N VAL A 25 38.26 5.12 -41.44
CA VAL A 25 39.54 5.43 -42.10
C VAL A 25 39.33 5.75 -43.59
N ILE A 26 38.50 4.97 -44.29
CA ILE A 26 38.21 5.19 -45.71
C ILE A 26 37.56 6.57 -45.94
N VAL A 27 36.60 6.95 -45.08
CA VAL A 27 35.92 8.25 -45.20
C VAL A 27 36.91 9.41 -44.98
N ILE A 28 37.75 9.34 -43.95
CA ILE A 28 38.75 10.38 -43.65
C ILE A 28 39.73 10.52 -44.82
N ALA A 29 40.24 9.40 -45.34
CA ALA A 29 41.17 9.39 -46.48
C ALA A 29 40.54 10.00 -47.74
N THR A 30 39.27 9.66 -48.02
CA THR A 30 38.54 10.18 -49.19
C THR A 30 38.31 11.68 -49.09
N CYS A 31 37.94 12.19 -47.91
CA CYS A 31 37.77 13.63 -47.68
C CYS A 31 39.08 14.40 -47.84
N MET A 32 40.19 13.85 -47.35
CA MET A 32 41.51 14.48 -47.50
C MET A 32 41.96 14.55 -48.97
N TRP A 33 41.78 13.45 -49.70
CA TRP A 33 42.08 13.42 -51.13
C TRP A 33 41.26 14.46 -51.92
N LEU A 34 39.94 14.54 -51.64
CA LEU A 34 39.05 15.48 -52.29
C LEU A 34 39.48 16.94 -52.06
N ARG A 35 39.88 17.28 -50.82
CA ARG A 35 40.39 18.61 -50.49
C ARG A 35 41.62 18.97 -51.32
N TYR A 36 42.63 18.09 -51.37
CA TYR A 36 43.84 18.33 -52.16
C TYR A 36 43.53 18.47 -53.65
N ALA A 37 42.67 17.61 -54.20
CA ALA A 37 42.28 17.65 -55.60
C ALA A 37 41.62 18.98 -55.97
N VAL A 38 40.67 19.46 -55.15
CA VAL A 38 39.97 20.73 -55.36
C VAL A 38 40.92 21.91 -55.26
N GLN A 39 41.80 21.93 -54.24
CA GLN A 39 42.78 23.01 -54.06
C GLN A 39 43.76 23.09 -55.24
N ASN A 40 44.24 21.93 -55.71
CA ASN A 40 45.16 21.85 -56.84
C ASN A 40 44.50 22.37 -58.13
N TYR A 41 43.27 21.92 -58.40
CA TYR A 41 42.49 22.37 -59.56
C TYR A 41 42.22 23.88 -59.54
N TRP A 42 41.84 24.41 -58.37
CA TRP A 42 41.55 25.83 -58.19
C TRP A 42 42.77 26.72 -58.43
N ASN A 43 43.93 26.32 -57.89
CA ASN A 43 45.16 27.08 -58.01
C ASN A 43 45.68 27.09 -59.46
N ILE A 44 45.70 25.92 -60.12
CA ILE A 44 46.13 25.82 -61.52
C ILE A 44 45.20 26.60 -62.46
N GLY A 45 43.89 26.65 -62.15
CA GLY A 45 42.91 27.41 -62.94
C GLY A 45 43.08 28.93 -62.86
N ARG A 46 43.66 29.46 -61.78
CA ARG A 46 43.91 30.90 -61.59
C ARG A 46 45.30 31.36 -62.07
N MET A 47 46.19 30.43 -62.43
CA MET A 47 47.50 30.79 -62.95
C MET A 47 47.39 31.48 -64.31
N PRO A 48 48.12 32.59 -64.53
CA PRO A 48 48.30 33.17 -65.86
C PRO A 48 48.80 32.10 -66.85
N ALA A 49 48.34 32.14 -68.10
CA ALA A 49 48.60 31.08 -69.08
C ALA A 49 50.11 30.77 -69.27
N SER A 50 50.97 31.80 -69.19
CA SER A 50 52.43 31.67 -69.25
C SER A 50 53.00 30.88 -68.07
N VAL A 51 52.61 31.23 -66.85
CA VAL A 51 53.05 30.57 -65.62
C VAL A 51 52.49 29.14 -65.53
N ARG A 52 51.28 28.91 -66.04
CA ARG A 52 50.65 27.58 -66.06
C ARG A 52 51.39 26.60 -66.97
N GLN A 53 51.78 27.04 -68.18
CA GLN A 53 52.56 26.22 -69.09
C GLN A 53 53.97 25.93 -68.54
N GLU A 54 54.60 26.94 -67.93
CA GLU A 54 55.89 26.80 -67.24
C GLU A 54 55.79 25.78 -66.08
N PHE A 55 54.74 25.87 -65.26
CA PHE A 55 54.48 24.92 -64.17
C PHE A 55 54.19 23.50 -64.66
N LEU A 56 53.41 23.34 -65.73
CA LEU A 56 53.12 22.02 -66.30
C LEU A 56 54.39 21.36 -66.87
N ALA A 57 55.27 22.14 -67.52
CA ALA A 57 56.55 21.64 -67.99
C ALA A 57 57.50 21.29 -66.83
N LEU A 58 57.62 22.17 -65.83
CA LEU A 58 58.46 21.94 -64.66
C LEU A 58 57.93 20.84 -63.73
N SER A 59 56.62 20.60 -63.68
CA SER A 59 56.05 19.50 -62.89
C SER A 59 56.33 18.11 -63.50
N GLN A 60 56.55 18.01 -64.82
CA GLN A 60 56.99 16.78 -65.47
C GLN A 60 58.49 16.52 -65.27
N ASN A 61 59.30 17.57 -65.12
CA ASN A 61 60.73 17.42 -64.81
C ASN A 61 61.22 18.49 -63.80
N PRO A 62 60.96 18.31 -62.49
CA PRO A 62 61.24 19.32 -61.46
C PRO A 62 62.72 19.63 -61.28
N GLN A 63 63.60 18.70 -61.70
CA GLN A 63 65.06 18.86 -61.58
C GLN A 63 65.66 19.77 -62.66
N ALA A 64 64.92 20.08 -63.72
CA ALA A 64 65.40 20.98 -64.76
C ALA A 64 65.62 22.41 -64.23
N ASN A 65 64.81 22.86 -63.26
CA ASN A 65 65.02 24.11 -62.54
C ASN A 65 64.33 24.09 -61.16
N PRO A 66 64.96 23.47 -60.15
CA PRO A 66 64.33 23.25 -58.85
C PRO A 66 64.03 24.56 -58.12
N ALA A 67 64.90 25.56 -58.22
CA ALA A 67 64.68 26.86 -57.60
C ALA A 67 63.42 27.55 -58.14
N ARG A 68 63.21 27.50 -59.47
CA ARG A 68 62.03 28.09 -60.11
C ARG A 68 60.75 27.31 -59.82
N PHE A 69 60.82 25.98 -59.81
CA PHE A 69 59.69 25.13 -59.45
C PHE A 69 59.21 25.41 -58.03
N HIS A 70 60.12 25.44 -57.06
CA HIS A 70 59.78 25.80 -55.67
C HIS A 70 59.24 27.23 -55.56
N GLN A 71 59.81 28.20 -56.30
CA GLN A 71 59.29 29.56 -56.31
C GLN A 71 57.84 29.64 -56.81
N ILE A 72 57.49 28.90 -57.87
CA ILE A 72 56.11 28.84 -58.38
C ILE A 72 55.20 28.13 -57.36
N VAL A 73 55.63 27.00 -56.81
CA VAL A 73 54.84 26.25 -55.82
C VAL A 73 54.59 27.08 -54.55
N ASP A 74 55.60 27.75 -54.02
CA ASP A 74 55.48 28.59 -52.82
C ASP A 74 54.62 29.83 -53.07
N THR A 75 54.62 30.38 -54.29
CA THR A 75 53.78 31.52 -54.65
C THR A 75 52.29 31.17 -54.67
N TRP A 76 51.94 29.96 -55.16
CA TRP A 76 50.55 29.57 -55.39
C TRP A 76 49.96 28.65 -54.30
N TRP A 77 50.79 27.86 -53.61
CA TRP A 77 50.39 27.00 -52.49
C TRP A 77 50.91 27.49 -51.12
N GLY A 78 51.76 28.51 -51.09
CA GLY A 78 52.32 29.11 -49.87
C GLY A 78 53.61 28.42 -49.40
N LEU A 79 54.51 29.17 -48.73
CA LEU A 79 55.78 28.64 -48.18
C LEU A 79 55.60 27.44 -47.22
N SER A 80 54.43 27.31 -46.60
CA SER A 80 54.09 26.18 -45.72
C SER A 80 53.85 24.86 -46.47
N TYR A 81 53.72 24.88 -47.80
CA TYR A 81 53.52 23.68 -48.61
C TYR A 81 54.81 22.88 -48.79
N SER A 82 55.94 23.59 -48.90
CA SER A 82 57.28 23.00 -49.12
C SER A 82 58.01 22.65 -47.83
N THR A 83 57.48 23.01 -46.65
CA THR A 83 58.09 22.78 -45.34
C THR A 83 57.25 21.80 -44.49
N PRO A 84 57.77 20.62 -44.12
CA PRO A 84 57.02 19.69 -43.29
C PRO A 84 56.87 20.22 -41.87
N SER A 85 55.72 20.81 -41.56
CA SER A 85 55.36 21.32 -40.23
C SER A 85 54.13 20.60 -39.68
N ILE A 86 54.20 20.18 -38.41
CA ILE A 86 53.07 19.61 -37.66
C ILE A 86 51.93 20.64 -37.47
N ALA A 87 52.24 21.94 -37.58
CA ALA A 87 51.27 23.02 -37.53
C ALA A 87 50.67 23.39 -38.90
N SER A 88 50.90 22.58 -39.94
CA SER A 88 50.29 22.81 -41.26
C SER A 88 48.78 22.60 -41.20
N ALA A 89 48.05 23.36 -42.03
CA ALA A 89 46.60 23.31 -42.12
C ALA A 89 46.04 21.90 -42.42
N ASP A 90 46.88 20.99 -42.93
CA ASP A 90 46.52 19.62 -43.26
C ASP A 90 46.38 18.74 -42.02
N TRP A 91 47.31 18.82 -41.07
CA TRP A 91 47.18 18.13 -39.78
C TRP A 91 45.99 18.64 -38.96
N VAL A 92 45.69 19.94 -39.03
CA VAL A 92 44.50 20.52 -38.40
C VAL A 92 43.21 19.97 -39.02
N THR A 93 43.20 19.76 -40.34
CA THR A 93 42.02 19.24 -41.05
C THR A 93 41.81 17.75 -40.79
N VAL A 94 42.89 16.97 -40.74
CA VAL A 94 42.83 15.56 -40.30
C VAL A 94 42.32 15.49 -38.85
N ALA A 95 42.84 16.33 -37.95
CA ALA A 95 42.38 16.38 -36.57
C ALA A 95 40.88 16.74 -36.47
N LEU A 96 40.40 17.69 -37.27
CA LEU A 96 38.99 18.06 -37.36
C LEU A 96 38.13 16.89 -37.90
N LEU A 97 38.56 16.23 -38.97
CA LEU A 97 37.84 15.08 -39.55
C LEU A 97 37.77 13.90 -38.56
N VAL A 98 38.85 13.64 -37.84
CA VAL A 98 38.86 12.65 -36.74
C VAL A 98 37.88 13.06 -35.65
N LEU A 99 37.90 14.33 -35.22
CA LEU A 99 36.97 14.86 -34.21
C LEU A 99 35.50 14.72 -34.63
N VAL A 100 35.18 14.91 -35.91
CA VAL A 100 33.83 14.75 -36.47
C VAL A 100 33.43 13.28 -36.60
N MET A 101 34.39 12.38 -36.87
CA MET A 101 34.12 10.94 -36.99
C MET A 101 33.95 10.25 -35.63
N ILE A 102 34.54 10.77 -34.54
CA ILE A 102 34.36 10.22 -33.19
C ILE A 102 32.88 10.12 -32.78
N PRO A 103 32.03 11.16 -32.88
CA PRO A 103 30.60 11.05 -32.59
C PRO A 103 29.89 9.99 -33.44
N PHE A 104 30.23 9.88 -34.72
CA PHE A 104 29.62 8.88 -35.61
C PHE A 104 30.01 7.46 -35.20
N ILE A 105 31.28 7.24 -34.87
CA ILE A 105 31.82 5.97 -34.35
C ILE A 105 31.12 5.60 -33.05
N VAL A 106 30.95 6.55 -32.13
CA VAL A 106 30.28 6.35 -30.85
C VAL A 106 28.80 6.00 -31.05
N VAL A 107 28.07 6.76 -31.88
CA VAL A 107 26.64 6.52 -32.14
C VAL A 107 26.41 5.17 -32.81
N MET A 108 27.20 4.83 -33.82
CA MET A 108 27.08 3.54 -34.50
C MET A 108 27.55 2.38 -33.61
N GLY A 109 28.60 2.58 -32.81
CA GLY A 109 29.05 1.63 -31.80
C GLY A 109 27.95 1.34 -30.76
N LEU A 110 27.30 2.38 -30.24
CA LEU A 110 26.16 2.25 -29.31
C LEU A 110 24.96 1.57 -29.96
N ARG A 111 24.66 1.90 -31.22
CA ARG A 111 23.57 1.26 -31.99
C ARG A 111 23.83 -0.24 -32.18
N TYR A 112 25.07 -0.62 -32.47
CA TYR A 112 25.46 -2.02 -32.62
C TYR A 112 25.56 -2.76 -31.28
N ALA A 113 25.89 -2.08 -30.17
CA ALA A 113 25.94 -2.67 -28.83
C ALA A 113 24.54 -2.86 -28.19
N ARG A 114 23.54 -2.10 -28.65
CA ARG A 114 22.17 -2.09 -28.10
C ARG A 114 21.51 -3.48 -27.97
N PRO A 115 21.60 -4.41 -28.94
CA PRO A 115 20.99 -5.75 -28.80
C PRO A 115 21.61 -6.57 -27.67
N LEU A 116 22.92 -6.45 -27.47
CA LEU A 116 23.65 -7.14 -26.41
C LEU A 116 23.23 -6.60 -25.03
N ALA A 117 23.22 -5.27 -24.89
CA ALA A 117 22.81 -4.60 -23.66
C ALA A 117 21.35 -4.90 -23.29
N LEU A 118 20.46 -4.97 -24.28
CA LEU A 118 19.05 -5.34 -24.06
C LEU A 118 18.89 -6.78 -23.59
N GLN A 119 19.63 -7.74 -24.15
CA GLN A 119 19.58 -9.14 -23.71
C GLN A 119 20.06 -9.27 -22.26
N PHE A 120 21.16 -8.59 -21.88
CA PHE A 120 21.64 -8.56 -20.51
C PHE A 120 20.66 -7.89 -19.54
N SER A 121 20.06 -6.76 -19.92
CA SER A 121 19.06 -6.10 -19.08
C SER A 121 17.87 -7.01 -18.83
N ARG A 122 17.34 -7.66 -19.89
CA ARG A 122 16.19 -8.57 -19.75
C ARG A 122 16.51 -9.80 -18.91
N LEU A 123 17.70 -10.36 -19.06
CA LEU A 123 18.13 -11.50 -18.24
C LEU A 123 18.34 -11.08 -16.78
N ARG A 124 18.95 -9.91 -16.53
CA ARG A 124 19.08 -9.33 -15.20
C ARG A 124 17.70 -9.07 -14.58
N ASP A 125 16.76 -8.53 -15.34
CA ASP A 125 15.40 -8.26 -14.88
C ASP A 125 14.70 -9.57 -14.51
N ALA A 126 14.79 -10.59 -15.37
CA ALA A 126 14.27 -11.92 -15.07
C ALA A 126 14.96 -12.59 -13.86
N ALA A 127 16.28 -12.41 -13.70
CA ALA A 127 17.04 -12.89 -12.55
C ALA A 127 16.67 -12.17 -11.25
N LYS A 128 16.42 -10.86 -11.33
CA LYS A 128 15.94 -10.06 -10.20
C LYS A 128 14.52 -10.46 -9.81
N ASP A 129 13.63 -10.60 -10.79
CA ASP A 129 12.26 -11.09 -10.57
C ASP A 129 12.28 -12.45 -9.85
N VAL A 130 13.17 -13.36 -10.26
CA VAL A 130 13.36 -14.68 -9.63
C VAL A 130 13.95 -14.57 -8.22
N ALA A 131 14.93 -13.69 -8.00
CA ALA A 131 15.49 -13.44 -6.67
C ALA A 131 14.48 -12.82 -5.69
N GLU A 132 13.49 -12.08 -6.22
CA GLU A 132 12.36 -11.51 -5.49
C GLU A 132 11.19 -12.50 -5.32
N GLY A 133 11.37 -13.77 -5.68
CA GLY A 133 10.39 -14.84 -5.46
C GLY A 133 9.44 -15.11 -6.64
N GLN A 134 9.66 -14.50 -7.81
CA GLN A 134 8.85 -14.76 -9.01
C GLN A 134 9.48 -15.83 -9.90
N PHE A 135 9.53 -17.05 -9.39
CA PHE A 135 10.24 -18.16 -10.07
C PHE A 135 9.61 -18.56 -11.43
N GLY A 136 8.38 -18.15 -11.72
CA GLY A 136 7.72 -18.39 -13.02
C GLY A 136 8.19 -17.50 -14.17
N ARG A 137 9.10 -16.54 -13.93
CA ARG A 137 9.57 -15.60 -14.95
C ARG A 137 10.56 -16.27 -15.91
N GLN A 138 10.35 -16.07 -17.21
CA GLN A 138 11.26 -16.49 -18.27
C GLN A 138 11.88 -15.27 -18.96
N ALA A 139 13.19 -15.32 -19.18
CA ALA A 139 13.93 -14.39 -20.02
C ALA A 139 13.59 -14.62 -21.51
N GLU A 140 13.06 -13.60 -22.17
CA GLU A 140 12.78 -13.64 -23.60
C GLU A 140 14.06 -13.70 -24.45
N LEU A 141 14.04 -14.56 -25.48
CA LEU A 141 15.13 -14.72 -26.44
C LEU A 141 15.02 -13.68 -27.57
N ILE A 142 16.00 -12.78 -27.71
CA ILE A 142 16.03 -11.79 -28.81
C ILE A 142 16.52 -12.46 -30.11
N ARG A 143 15.81 -12.19 -31.22
CA ARG A 143 16.23 -12.61 -32.57
C ARG A 143 17.56 -11.93 -32.94
N ASN A 144 18.53 -12.70 -33.43
CA ASN A 144 19.91 -12.28 -33.78
C ASN A 144 20.87 -12.02 -32.60
N ALA A 145 20.54 -12.51 -31.39
CA ALA A 145 21.49 -12.56 -30.28
C ALA A 145 22.62 -13.59 -30.54
N PRO A 146 23.82 -13.42 -29.94
CA PRO A 146 24.90 -14.40 -30.00
C PRO A 146 24.49 -15.76 -29.44
N ALA A 147 25.11 -16.83 -29.94
CA ALA A 147 24.77 -18.21 -29.58
C ALA A 147 24.87 -18.46 -28.06
N GLU A 148 25.92 -17.91 -27.44
CA GLU A 148 26.22 -18.06 -26.01
C GLU A 148 25.15 -17.39 -25.14
N MET A 149 24.60 -16.25 -25.58
CA MET A 149 23.54 -15.55 -24.87
C MET A 149 22.18 -16.27 -24.97
N VAL A 150 21.92 -16.91 -26.11
CA VAL A 150 20.71 -17.72 -26.32
C VAL A 150 20.75 -18.95 -25.42
N SER A 151 21.89 -19.65 -25.36
CA SER A 151 22.09 -20.80 -24.48
C SER A 151 21.94 -20.41 -23.00
N PHE A 152 22.57 -19.31 -22.59
CA PHE A 152 22.49 -18.87 -21.19
C PHE A 152 21.06 -18.51 -20.75
N ALA A 153 20.31 -17.84 -21.63
CA ALA A 153 18.91 -17.52 -21.35
C ALA A 153 18.01 -18.78 -21.31
N SER A 154 18.27 -19.78 -22.16
CA SER A 154 17.52 -21.05 -22.10
C SER A 154 17.80 -21.85 -20.84
N ASP A 155 19.07 -21.93 -20.42
CA ASP A 155 19.48 -22.64 -19.20
C ASP A 155 18.91 -21.97 -17.95
N PHE A 156 18.95 -20.63 -17.92
CA PHE A 156 18.30 -19.84 -16.90
C PHE A 156 16.79 -20.13 -16.82
N ASN A 157 16.08 -20.13 -17.95
CA ASN A 157 14.63 -20.43 -18.00
C ASN A 157 14.29 -21.86 -17.55
N ALA A 158 15.15 -22.83 -17.83
CA ALA A 158 14.96 -24.21 -17.39
C ALA A 158 15.09 -24.35 -15.86
N MET A 159 16.07 -23.66 -15.26
CA MET A 159 16.25 -23.60 -13.81
C MET A 159 15.07 -22.92 -13.11
N THR A 160 14.63 -21.75 -13.59
CA THR A 160 13.51 -21.01 -12.98
C THR A 160 12.21 -21.83 -13.04
N GLY A 161 11.97 -22.53 -14.15
CA GLY A 161 10.84 -23.45 -14.28
C GLY A 161 10.88 -24.67 -13.33
N LYS A 162 12.05 -25.06 -12.81
CA LYS A 162 12.16 -26.06 -11.73
C LYS A 162 11.86 -25.43 -10.36
N LEU A 163 12.44 -24.27 -10.05
CA LEU A 163 12.16 -23.55 -8.80
C LEU A 163 10.68 -23.18 -8.65
N ALA A 164 10.02 -22.76 -9.72
CA ALA A 164 8.60 -22.42 -9.69
C ALA A 164 7.69 -23.59 -9.34
N ARG A 165 8.03 -24.80 -9.80
CA ARG A 165 7.29 -26.01 -9.44
C ARG A 165 7.50 -26.36 -7.97
N TYR A 166 8.74 -26.30 -7.51
CA TYR A 166 9.09 -26.58 -6.12
C TYR A 166 8.43 -25.59 -5.15
N GLU A 167 8.47 -24.28 -5.44
CA GLU A 167 7.83 -23.26 -4.60
C GLU A 167 6.31 -23.40 -4.60
N LYS A 168 5.70 -23.71 -5.76
CA LYS A 168 4.25 -23.95 -5.85
C LYS A 168 3.82 -25.08 -4.92
N GLU A 169 4.53 -26.21 -4.95
CA GLU A 169 4.28 -27.36 -4.06
C GLU A 169 4.44 -26.98 -2.58
N LEU A 170 5.51 -26.26 -2.23
CA LEU A 170 5.81 -25.86 -0.86
C LEU A 170 4.78 -24.86 -0.31
N ARG A 171 4.34 -23.89 -1.13
CA ARG A 171 3.36 -22.87 -0.75
C ARG A 171 1.95 -23.44 -0.58
N THR A 172 1.53 -24.36 -1.45
CA THR A 172 0.28 -25.11 -1.26
C THR A 172 0.30 -25.94 0.03
N SER A 173 1.46 -26.50 0.38
CA SER A 173 1.63 -27.29 1.60
C SER A 173 1.59 -26.41 2.86
N HIS A 174 2.26 -25.25 2.88
CA HIS A 174 2.30 -24.35 4.04
C HIS A 174 0.93 -23.76 4.42
N VAL A 175 0.12 -23.37 3.43
CA VAL A 175 -1.22 -22.81 3.71
C VAL A 175 -2.13 -23.89 4.32
N ALA A 176 -2.06 -25.12 3.80
CA ALA A 176 -2.78 -26.26 4.35
C ALA A 176 -2.30 -26.63 5.77
N MET A 177 -0.97 -26.70 6.00
CA MET A 177 -0.38 -26.93 7.33
C MET A 177 -0.89 -25.91 8.36
N ALA A 178 -0.88 -24.62 8.03
CA ALA A 178 -1.32 -23.57 8.94
C ALA A 178 -2.80 -23.70 9.29
N HIS A 179 -3.63 -24.13 8.34
CA HIS A 179 -5.06 -24.35 8.56
C HIS A 179 -5.32 -25.59 9.44
N GLU A 180 -4.67 -26.72 9.13
CA GLU A 180 -4.82 -28.00 9.84
C GLU A 180 -4.25 -27.98 11.26
N LEU A 181 -3.19 -27.21 11.53
CA LEU A 181 -2.67 -27.02 12.90
C LEU A 181 -3.52 -26.04 13.72
N ARG A 182 -4.05 -24.99 13.09
CA ARG A 182 -4.83 -23.96 13.78
C ARG A 182 -6.18 -24.49 14.25
N SER A 183 -6.84 -25.37 13.50
CA SER A 183 -8.18 -25.86 13.79
C SER A 183 -8.30 -26.62 15.15
N PRO A 184 -7.51 -27.68 15.43
CA PRO A 184 -7.55 -28.38 16.71
C PRO A 184 -7.05 -27.51 17.86
N LEU A 185 -6.04 -26.66 17.64
CA LEU A 185 -5.55 -25.71 18.64
C LEU A 185 -6.63 -24.70 19.04
N THR A 186 -7.36 -24.16 18.07
CA THR A 186 -8.47 -23.22 18.33
C THR A 186 -9.62 -23.91 19.04
N ALA A 187 -9.92 -25.17 18.70
CA ALA A 187 -10.94 -25.97 19.39
C ALA A 187 -10.54 -26.31 20.85
N ALA A 188 -9.28 -26.67 21.09
CA ALA A 188 -8.74 -26.92 22.43
C ALA A 188 -8.78 -25.66 23.29
N ILE A 189 -8.31 -24.54 22.74
CA ILE A 189 -8.36 -23.22 23.39
C ILE A 189 -9.82 -22.84 23.67
N GLY A 190 -10.73 -23.00 22.70
CA GLY A 190 -12.14 -22.66 22.87
C GLY A 190 -12.84 -23.45 23.98
N ARG A 191 -12.52 -24.75 24.13
CA ARG A 191 -13.07 -25.59 25.21
C ARG A 191 -12.48 -25.27 26.57
N LEU A 192 -11.15 -25.08 26.66
CA LEU A 192 -10.49 -24.63 27.89
C LEU A 192 -11.04 -23.27 28.33
N GLN A 193 -11.24 -22.36 27.38
CA GLN A 193 -11.84 -21.07 27.63
C GLN A 193 -13.29 -21.20 28.11
N GLY A 194 -14.10 -22.08 27.48
CA GLY A 194 -15.46 -22.37 27.95
C GLY A 194 -15.53 -22.97 29.37
N MET A 195 -14.53 -23.77 29.78
CA MET A 195 -14.42 -24.27 31.16
C MET A 195 -14.02 -23.15 32.14
N LEU A 196 -13.04 -22.32 31.77
CA LEU A 196 -12.62 -21.16 32.58
C LEU A 196 -13.74 -20.13 32.75
N ASP A 197 -14.59 -19.99 31.73
CA ASP A 197 -15.70 -19.05 31.69
C ASP A 197 -16.99 -19.63 32.34
N GLY A 198 -16.94 -20.86 32.89
CA GLY A 198 -18.09 -21.51 33.55
C GLY A 198 -19.21 -21.96 32.62
N VAL A 199 -18.97 -21.95 31.30
CA VAL A 199 -19.91 -22.40 30.26
C VAL A 199 -19.98 -23.92 30.20
N PHE A 200 -18.88 -24.59 30.56
CA PHE A 200 -18.81 -26.04 30.76
C PHE A 200 -18.26 -26.34 32.14
N ASP A 201 -18.81 -27.35 32.82
CA ASP A 201 -18.17 -27.90 34.01
C ASP A 201 -16.83 -28.53 33.64
N ALA A 202 -15.82 -28.37 34.51
CA ALA A 202 -14.49 -28.97 34.37
C ALA A 202 -14.53 -30.48 34.63
N SER A 203 -15.36 -31.20 33.86
CA SER A 203 -15.54 -32.64 33.98
C SER A 203 -14.36 -33.39 33.36
N PRO A 204 -14.09 -34.63 33.83
CA PRO A 204 -13.07 -35.49 33.25
C PRO A 204 -13.25 -35.70 31.73
N GLU A 205 -14.49 -35.71 31.25
CA GLU A 205 -14.84 -35.88 29.84
C GLU A 205 -14.42 -34.67 28.98
N GLN A 206 -14.61 -33.46 29.48
CA GLN A 206 -14.24 -32.23 28.77
C GLN A 206 -12.71 -32.05 28.72
N LEU A 207 -12.02 -32.35 29.81
CA LEU A 207 -10.56 -32.39 29.86
C LEU A 207 -10.00 -33.47 28.92
N ALA A 208 -10.65 -34.64 28.84
CA ALA A 208 -10.28 -35.69 27.89
C ALA A 208 -10.46 -35.22 26.43
N MET A 209 -11.50 -34.44 26.11
CA MET A 209 -11.69 -33.86 24.78
C MET A 209 -10.61 -32.83 24.41
N VAL A 210 -10.18 -31.99 25.36
CA VAL A 210 -9.05 -31.06 25.16
C VAL A 210 -7.75 -31.84 24.95
N MET A 211 -7.49 -32.84 25.79
CA MET A 211 -6.32 -33.71 25.67
C MET A 211 -6.29 -34.41 24.30
N LYS A 212 -7.45 -34.88 23.82
CA LYS A 212 -7.59 -35.48 22.48
C LYS A 212 -7.21 -34.51 21.35
N GLN A 213 -7.56 -33.22 21.47
CA GLN A 213 -7.16 -32.20 20.48
C GLN A 213 -5.65 -31.89 20.53
N LEU A 214 -5.06 -31.83 21.73
CA LEU A 214 -3.62 -31.61 21.91
C LEU A 214 -2.79 -32.80 21.42
N GLN A 215 -3.24 -34.03 21.71
CA GLN A 215 -2.64 -35.26 21.19
C GLN A 215 -2.74 -35.33 19.67
N HIS A 216 -3.87 -34.89 19.09
CA HIS A 216 -4.01 -34.80 17.64
C HIS A 216 -3.04 -33.80 17.02
N LEU A 217 -2.87 -32.63 17.64
CA LEU A 217 -1.90 -31.62 17.21
C LEU A 217 -0.46 -32.18 17.24
N ASN A 218 -0.10 -32.89 18.32
CA ASN A 218 1.23 -33.49 18.45
C ASN A 218 1.48 -34.55 17.37
N ARG A 219 0.47 -35.40 17.11
CA ARG A 219 0.52 -36.38 16.01
C ARG A 219 0.71 -35.70 14.66
N LEU A 220 0.00 -34.62 14.37
CA LEU A 220 0.15 -33.85 13.12
C LEU A 220 1.55 -33.28 12.96
N THR A 221 2.13 -32.71 14.02
CA THR A 221 3.50 -32.18 13.98
C THR A 221 4.53 -33.28 13.73
N ASP A 222 4.37 -34.45 14.34
CA ASP A 222 5.24 -35.60 14.13
C ASP A 222 5.12 -36.15 12.70
N GLU A 223 3.88 -36.24 12.18
CA GLU A 223 3.58 -36.64 10.80
C GLU A 223 4.23 -35.70 9.77
N LEU A 224 4.20 -34.39 10.03
CA LEU A 224 4.85 -33.39 9.19
C LEU A 224 6.37 -33.43 9.28
N HIS A 225 6.91 -33.67 10.47
CA HIS A 225 8.34 -33.80 10.66
C HIS A 225 8.89 -35.01 9.89
N LEU A 226 8.20 -36.16 9.95
CA LEU A 226 8.55 -37.36 9.18
C LEU A 226 8.58 -37.09 7.67
N LEU A 227 7.54 -36.45 7.15
CA LEU A 227 7.46 -36.10 5.72
C LEU A 227 8.59 -35.15 5.31
N SER A 228 8.91 -34.17 6.16
CA SER A 228 10.04 -33.26 5.94
C SER A 228 11.39 -34.00 5.88
N LEU A 229 11.61 -34.93 6.81
CA LEU A 229 12.81 -35.78 6.81
C LEU A 229 12.88 -36.65 5.55
N SER A 230 11.75 -37.20 5.09
CA SER A 230 11.69 -38.01 3.87
C SER A 230 12.02 -37.19 2.61
N ASP A 231 11.48 -35.98 2.46
CA ASP A 231 11.77 -35.11 1.31
C ASP A 231 13.24 -34.69 1.27
N ALA A 232 13.83 -34.47 2.45
CA ALA A 232 15.24 -34.15 2.58
C ALA A 232 16.15 -35.37 2.38
N GLY A 233 15.60 -36.58 2.17
CA GLY A 233 16.34 -37.82 2.07
C GLY A 233 16.99 -38.27 3.39
N ASN A 234 16.57 -37.71 4.51
CA ASN A 234 17.16 -37.89 5.84
C ASN A 234 16.31 -38.79 6.77
N LEU A 235 15.32 -39.51 6.24
CA LEU A 235 14.52 -40.43 7.04
C LEU A 235 15.36 -41.69 7.37
N VAL A 236 15.85 -41.76 8.60
CA VAL A 236 16.61 -42.91 9.12
C VAL A 236 15.63 -44.00 9.56
N LEU A 237 15.84 -45.24 9.11
CA LEU A 237 15.02 -46.40 9.45
C LEU A 237 15.79 -47.34 10.39
N GLU A 238 15.10 -47.83 11.42
CA GLU A 238 15.64 -48.85 12.33
C GLU A 238 15.37 -50.24 11.74
N ASN A 239 16.28 -50.73 10.90
CA ASN A 239 16.07 -51.98 10.16
C ASN A 239 16.34 -53.23 11.01
N GLU A 240 15.27 -53.85 11.50
CA GLU A 240 15.30 -55.10 12.26
C GLU A 240 14.62 -56.25 11.49
N PRO A 241 15.01 -57.51 11.71
CA PRO A 241 14.31 -58.66 11.15
C PRO A 241 13.00 -58.92 11.92
N PHE A 242 11.86 -58.93 11.23
CA PHE A 242 10.54 -59.25 11.80
C PHE A 242 9.67 -60.01 10.78
N ARG A 243 8.49 -60.48 11.20
CA ARG A 243 7.53 -61.18 10.34
C ARG A 243 6.39 -60.25 9.92
N LEU A 244 6.22 -60.02 8.62
CA LEU A 244 5.16 -59.16 8.06
C LEU A 244 3.77 -59.71 8.36
N ASP A 245 3.60 -61.03 8.32
CA ASP A 245 2.34 -61.70 8.57
C ASP A 245 1.88 -61.56 10.03
N GLU A 246 2.82 -61.63 10.99
CA GLU A 246 2.51 -61.41 12.41
C GLU A 246 2.18 -59.94 12.69
N LEU A 247 2.93 -59.00 12.12
CA LEU A 247 2.66 -57.57 12.27
C LEU A 247 1.31 -57.16 11.66
N LEU A 248 0.94 -57.71 10.49
CA LEU A 248 -0.39 -57.51 9.88
C LEU A 248 -1.50 -58.01 10.80
N LYS A 249 -1.34 -59.21 11.37
CA LYS A 249 -2.31 -59.81 12.28
C LYS A 249 -2.46 -59.00 13.57
N GLU A 250 -1.35 -58.52 14.13
CA GLU A 250 -1.34 -57.63 15.30
C GLU A 250 -2.15 -56.36 15.02
N ARG A 251 -1.85 -55.66 13.91
CA ARG A 251 -2.53 -54.40 13.55
C ARG A 251 -4.02 -54.59 13.22
N ALA A 252 -4.37 -55.67 12.55
CA ALA A 252 -5.77 -56.02 12.30
C ALA A 252 -6.53 -56.27 13.62
N THR A 253 -5.90 -56.94 14.59
CA THR A 253 -6.50 -57.20 15.92
C THR A 253 -6.77 -55.90 16.68
N TRP A 254 -5.90 -54.89 16.57
CA TRP A 254 -6.09 -53.60 17.24
C TRP A 254 -7.27 -52.81 16.67
N ILE A 255 -7.56 -52.95 15.37
CA ILE A 255 -8.64 -52.24 14.68
C ILE A 255 -9.97 -52.99 14.79
N MET A 256 -9.95 -54.28 15.15
CA MET A 256 -11.12 -55.15 15.24
C MET A 256 -12.28 -54.58 16.08
N PRO A 257 -12.07 -53.96 17.26
CA PRO A 257 -13.17 -53.36 18.03
C PRO A 257 -13.89 -52.22 17.29
N GLN A 258 -13.16 -51.45 16.48
CA GLN A 258 -13.74 -50.38 15.65
C GLN A 258 -14.43 -50.97 14.43
N ALA A 259 -13.86 -52.03 13.84
CA ALA A 259 -14.45 -52.76 12.74
C ALA A 259 -15.79 -53.41 13.15
N ASP A 260 -15.86 -54.04 14.32
CA ASP A 260 -17.07 -54.66 14.87
C ASP A 260 -18.18 -53.63 15.11
N ALA A 261 -17.84 -52.43 15.59
CA ALA A 261 -18.79 -51.33 15.77
C ALA A 261 -19.48 -50.91 14.45
N HIS A 262 -18.77 -51.05 13.33
CA HIS A 262 -19.25 -50.74 11.97
C HIS A 262 -19.69 -52.00 11.18
N ARG A 263 -19.74 -53.18 11.81
CA ARG A 263 -19.98 -54.49 11.16
C ARG A 263 -19.03 -54.77 9.98
N PHE A 264 -17.83 -54.21 10.01
CA PHE A 264 -16.85 -54.26 8.93
C PHE A 264 -15.95 -55.50 9.07
N THR A 265 -15.87 -56.33 8.03
CA THR A 265 -15.15 -57.61 8.11
C THR A 265 -13.72 -57.49 7.55
N ILE A 266 -12.70 -57.78 8.36
CA ILE A 266 -11.29 -57.79 7.91
C ILE A 266 -10.86 -59.25 7.67
N ARG A 267 -10.43 -59.59 6.46
CA ARG A 267 -9.91 -60.92 6.10
C ARG A 267 -8.44 -60.82 5.73
N LEU A 268 -7.62 -61.67 6.33
CA LEU A 268 -6.19 -61.74 6.06
C LEU A 268 -5.88 -63.03 5.29
N HIS A 269 -5.30 -62.90 4.10
CA HIS A 269 -4.92 -64.00 3.24
C HIS A 269 -3.39 -64.04 3.10
N HIS A 270 -2.77 -65.11 3.58
CA HIS A 270 -1.34 -65.38 3.37
C HIS A 270 -1.11 -66.89 3.29
N SER A 271 -0.15 -67.32 2.47
CA SER A 271 0.10 -68.76 2.22
C SER A 271 1.34 -69.30 2.92
N GLN A 272 2.28 -68.44 3.35
CA GLN A 272 3.56 -68.81 3.97
C GLN A 272 4.03 -67.76 4.98
N ALA A 273 5.01 -68.09 5.82
CA ALA A 273 5.67 -67.15 6.72
C ALA A 273 6.49 -66.12 5.92
N CYS A 274 6.38 -64.84 6.25
CA CYS A 274 6.94 -63.74 5.45
C CYS A 274 8.00 -62.95 6.24
N PRO A 275 9.25 -63.45 6.34
CA PRO A 275 10.33 -62.75 7.02
C PRO A 275 10.75 -61.50 6.25
N PHE A 276 10.80 -60.35 6.92
CA PHE A 276 11.14 -59.06 6.33
C PHE A 276 12.17 -58.35 7.21
N LYS A 277 13.07 -57.59 6.57
CA LYS A 277 14.05 -56.76 7.27
C LYS A 277 13.70 -55.31 7.02
N GLY A 278 13.30 -54.60 8.06
CA GLY A 278 12.83 -53.22 7.96
C GLY A 278 12.51 -52.63 9.31
N ASP A 279 11.98 -51.43 9.32
CA ASP A 279 11.50 -50.78 10.54
C ASP A 279 10.09 -51.28 10.87
N THR A 280 10.01 -52.14 11.89
CA THR A 280 8.78 -52.77 12.36
C THR A 280 7.71 -51.74 12.73
N PHE A 281 8.12 -50.64 13.39
CA PHE A 281 7.20 -49.60 13.82
C PHE A 281 6.62 -48.83 12.63
N ARG A 282 7.48 -48.41 11.70
CA ARG A 282 7.07 -47.67 10.50
C ARG A 282 6.24 -48.52 9.55
N MET A 283 6.58 -49.80 9.40
CA MET A 283 5.75 -50.71 8.61
C MET A 283 4.38 -50.94 9.26
N GLY A 284 4.32 -51.05 10.59
CA GLY A 284 3.06 -51.11 11.33
C GLY A 284 2.21 -49.85 11.15
N GLN A 285 2.85 -48.68 11.03
CA GLN A 285 2.20 -47.40 10.74
C GLN A 285 1.56 -47.40 9.34
N VAL A 286 2.21 -47.97 8.32
CA VAL A 286 1.64 -48.13 6.96
C VAL A 286 0.35 -48.96 7.02
N PHE A 287 0.37 -50.11 7.70
CA PHE A 287 -0.80 -50.99 7.78
C PHE A 287 -1.95 -50.31 8.53
N THR A 288 -1.64 -49.62 9.62
CA THR A 288 -2.63 -48.87 10.40
C THR A 288 -3.27 -47.79 9.54
N ILE A 289 -2.48 -47.02 8.78
CA ILE A 289 -3.00 -45.97 7.88
C ILE A 289 -3.95 -46.57 6.84
N LEU A 290 -3.57 -47.68 6.19
CA LEU A 290 -4.38 -48.28 5.14
C LEU A 290 -5.67 -48.90 5.69
N MET A 291 -5.59 -49.60 6.83
CA MET A 291 -6.77 -50.21 7.48
C MET A 291 -7.71 -49.16 8.06
N GLU A 292 -7.21 -48.10 8.73
CA GLU A 292 -8.04 -46.99 9.22
C GLU A 292 -8.72 -46.24 8.06
N ASN A 293 -8.02 -46.11 6.92
CA ASN A 293 -8.59 -45.47 5.73
C ASN A 293 -9.72 -46.32 5.14
N ALA A 294 -9.50 -47.63 4.97
CA ALA A 294 -10.54 -48.56 4.52
C ALA A 294 -11.76 -48.59 5.46
N LEU A 295 -11.55 -48.58 6.78
CA LEU A 295 -12.64 -48.56 7.75
C LEU A 295 -13.40 -47.23 7.76
N ARG A 296 -12.69 -46.10 7.60
CA ARG A 296 -13.30 -44.76 7.66
C ARG A 296 -14.18 -44.44 6.46
N TYR A 297 -13.78 -44.88 5.27
CA TYR A 297 -14.48 -44.60 4.02
C TYR A 297 -15.26 -45.82 3.48
N GLY A 298 -15.12 -46.97 4.14
CA GLY A 298 -15.91 -48.16 3.88
C GLY A 298 -17.38 -47.95 4.24
N ARG A 299 -18.25 -48.72 3.60
CA ARG A 299 -19.67 -48.78 3.98
C ARG A 299 -19.86 -49.60 5.26
N ASP A 300 -20.85 -49.26 6.08
CA ASP A 300 -21.26 -50.11 7.21
C ASP A 300 -21.65 -51.50 6.68
N GLY A 301 -21.10 -52.57 7.26
CA GLY A 301 -21.23 -53.94 6.74
C GLY A 301 -20.28 -54.31 5.59
N GLY A 302 -19.31 -53.44 5.25
CA GLY A 302 -18.30 -53.67 4.22
C GLY A 302 -17.20 -54.67 4.60
N TYR A 303 -16.20 -54.82 3.75
CA TYR A 303 -15.06 -55.72 4.00
C TYR A 303 -13.72 -55.11 3.56
N LEU A 304 -12.65 -55.58 4.21
CA LEU A 304 -11.26 -55.35 3.82
C LEU A 304 -10.56 -56.69 3.67
N ASP A 305 -10.27 -57.07 2.43
CA ASP A 305 -9.42 -58.23 2.13
C ASP A 305 -7.97 -57.75 2.01
N VAL A 306 -7.09 -58.28 2.87
CA VAL A 306 -5.65 -58.01 2.83
C VAL A 306 -4.92 -59.27 2.38
N THR A 307 -4.28 -59.22 1.21
CA THR A 307 -3.54 -60.34 0.64
C THR A 307 -2.05 -60.06 0.69
N LEU A 308 -1.29 -60.94 1.33
CA LEU A 308 0.17 -60.90 1.39
C LEU A 308 0.75 -62.08 0.60
N HIS A 309 1.55 -61.78 -0.43
CA HIS A 309 2.26 -62.79 -1.20
C HIS A 309 3.65 -62.31 -1.62
N TYR A 310 4.57 -63.25 -1.85
CA TYR A 310 5.92 -62.96 -2.31
C TYR A 310 6.02 -63.22 -3.82
N ALA A 311 6.37 -62.20 -4.61
CA ALA A 311 6.47 -62.27 -6.06
C ALA A 311 7.66 -61.46 -6.57
N SER A 312 8.40 -62.00 -7.55
CA SER A 312 9.49 -61.30 -8.25
C SER A 312 10.55 -60.66 -7.34
N GLY A 313 10.87 -61.30 -6.21
CA GLY A 313 11.88 -60.80 -5.27
C GLY A 313 11.37 -59.74 -4.28
N GLN A 314 10.08 -59.40 -4.30
CA GLN A 314 9.45 -58.40 -3.43
C GLN A 314 8.22 -58.98 -2.71
N TYR A 315 7.93 -58.47 -1.51
CA TYR A 315 6.66 -58.73 -0.83
C TYR A 315 5.59 -57.79 -1.40
N CYS A 316 4.51 -58.37 -1.91
CA CYS A 316 3.35 -57.63 -2.40
C CYS A 316 2.22 -57.74 -1.36
N LEU A 317 1.79 -56.57 -0.87
CA LEU A 317 0.63 -56.44 0.01
C LEU A 317 -0.48 -55.72 -0.73
N GLU A 318 -1.62 -56.37 -0.86
CA GLU A 318 -2.81 -55.82 -1.49
C GLU A 318 -3.89 -55.60 -0.43
N PHE A 319 -4.34 -54.35 -0.26
CA PHE A 319 -5.46 -53.97 0.59
C PHE A 319 -6.64 -53.65 -0.31
N ARG A 320 -7.71 -54.44 -0.21
CA ARG A 320 -8.90 -54.29 -1.05
C ARG A 320 -10.13 -54.04 -0.19
N ASP A 321 -10.71 -52.87 -0.33
CA ASP A 321 -11.97 -52.48 0.30
C ASP A 321 -13.13 -52.40 -0.71
N ASP A 322 -14.36 -52.29 -0.19
CA ASP A 322 -15.59 -52.08 -0.96
C ASP A 322 -16.21 -50.68 -0.78
N GLY A 323 -15.36 -49.68 -0.47
CA GLY A 323 -15.74 -48.28 -0.38
C GLY A 323 -16.10 -47.63 -1.73
N PRO A 324 -16.53 -46.37 -1.73
CA PRO A 324 -17.03 -45.65 -2.92
C PRO A 324 -15.97 -45.42 -4.02
N GLY A 325 -14.71 -45.77 -3.77
CA GLY A 325 -13.59 -45.50 -4.67
C GLY A 325 -13.23 -44.01 -4.74
N VAL A 326 -12.27 -43.69 -5.61
CA VAL A 326 -11.86 -42.30 -5.90
C VAL A 326 -11.84 -42.06 -7.41
N SER A 327 -12.03 -40.82 -7.84
CA SER A 327 -12.05 -40.50 -9.26
C SER A 327 -10.72 -40.80 -9.97
N SER A 328 -10.81 -41.16 -11.25
CA SER A 328 -9.64 -41.46 -12.09
C SER A 328 -8.67 -40.27 -12.24
N GLN A 329 -9.16 -39.03 -12.09
CA GLN A 329 -8.34 -37.82 -12.08
C GLN A 329 -7.61 -37.61 -10.74
N PHE A 330 -8.16 -38.11 -9.64
CA PHE A 330 -7.56 -37.97 -8.30
C PHE A 330 -6.57 -39.10 -7.98
N LEU A 331 -6.67 -40.27 -8.61
CA LEU A 331 -5.73 -41.39 -8.41
C LEU A 331 -4.24 -41.00 -8.47
N PRO A 332 -3.77 -40.18 -9.43
CA PRO A 332 -2.36 -39.73 -9.46
C PRO A 332 -2.00 -38.79 -8.32
N GLU A 333 -2.97 -38.07 -7.76
CA GLU A 333 -2.78 -37.05 -6.73
C GLU A 333 -3.01 -37.57 -5.30
N MET A 334 -3.64 -38.73 -5.14
CA MET A 334 -4.07 -39.33 -3.86
C MET A 334 -2.94 -39.50 -2.82
N PHE A 335 -1.69 -39.66 -3.27
CA PHE A 335 -0.53 -39.79 -2.39
C PHE A 335 0.21 -38.46 -2.15
N ASN A 336 -0.31 -37.34 -2.66
CA ASN A 336 0.25 -36.02 -2.40
C ASN A 336 -0.18 -35.51 -1.01
N ARG A 337 0.61 -34.60 -0.43
CA ARG A 337 0.34 -34.03 0.89
C ARG A 337 -0.95 -33.24 0.91
N PHE A 338 -1.77 -33.43 1.95
CA PHE A 338 -3.04 -32.75 2.13
C PHE A 338 -4.02 -32.94 0.95
N SER A 339 -3.78 -33.94 0.11
CA SER A 339 -4.68 -34.27 -0.98
C SER A 339 -5.90 -34.99 -0.43
N ARG A 340 -7.08 -34.47 -0.79
CA ARG A 340 -8.38 -35.01 -0.41
C ARG A 340 -9.31 -34.78 -1.59
N GLU A 341 -10.11 -35.79 -1.93
CA GLU A 341 -11.09 -35.65 -3.00
C GLU A 341 -12.25 -34.72 -2.59
N GLU A 342 -12.62 -34.68 -1.31
CA GLU A 342 -13.63 -33.78 -0.77
C GLU A 342 -13.00 -32.61 0.01
N GLN A 343 -13.24 -31.36 -0.42
CA GLN A 343 -12.84 -30.13 0.29
C GLN A 343 -13.98 -29.52 1.15
N SER A 344 -15.25 -29.91 0.93
CA SER A 344 -16.42 -29.19 1.46
C SER A 344 -16.92 -29.64 2.85
N ARG A 345 -16.59 -30.85 3.32
CA ARG A 345 -17.18 -31.46 4.55
C ARG A 345 -16.44 -31.20 5.87
N ALA A 346 -15.40 -30.35 5.89
CA ALA A 346 -14.46 -30.31 7.00
C ALA A 346 -14.83 -29.31 8.12
N ARG A 347 -15.64 -29.73 9.10
CA ARG A 347 -15.51 -29.21 10.49
C ARG A 347 -15.56 -30.24 11.62
N HIS A 348 -16.08 -31.46 11.45
CA HIS A 348 -16.28 -32.36 12.61
C HIS A 348 -15.75 -33.80 12.56
N SER A 349 -15.16 -34.32 11.47
CA SER A 349 -14.63 -35.71 11.49
C SER A 349 -13.57 -36.11 10.43
N GLY A 350 -12.96 -35.17 9.70
CA GLY A 350 -12.05 -35.49 8.58
C GLY A 350 -10.60 -35.79 8.97
N GLY A 351 -9.93 -36.71 8.26
CA GLY A 351 -8.48 -36.95 8.39
C GLY A 351 -7.62 -35.84 7.78
N SER A 352 -6.36 -35.73 8.20
CA SER A 352 -5.41 -34.67 7.82
C SER A 352 -5.01 -34.64 6.34
N GLY A 353 -5.33 -35.69 5.57
CA GLY A 353 -4.82 -35.86 4.20
C GLY A 353 -3.31 -36.16 4.16
N LEU A 354 -2.68 -36.48 5.29
CA LEU A 354 -1.25 -36.83 5.37
C LEU A 354 -1.00 -38.34 5.36
N GLY A 355 -1.94 -39.15 5.84
CA GLY A 355 -1.79 -40.60 6.02
C GLY A 355 -1.20 -41.31 4.79
N LEU A 356 -1.86 -41.22 3.63
CA LEU A 356 -1.38 -41.91 2.41
C LEU A 356 -0.02 -41.39 1.92
N SER A 357 0.25 -40.09 2.08
CA SER A 357 1.57 -39.52 1.75
C SER A 357 2.69 -40.04 2.66
N ILE A 358 2.38 -40.29 3.94
CA ILE A 358 3.30 -40.91 4.92
C ILE A 358 3.52 -42.38 4.58
N ALA A 359 2.45 -43.10 4.26
CA ALA A 359 2.57 -44.49 3.83
C ALA A 359 3.50 -44.60 2.61
N ARG A 360 3.34 -43.70 1.63
CA ARG A 360 4.26 -43.61 0.49
C ARG A 360 5.70 -43.30 0.89
N ALA A 361 5.91 -42.31 1.75
CA ALA A 361 7.25 -41.96 2.23
C ALA A 361 7.95 -43.13 2.94
N ILE A 362 7.22 -43.84 3.81
CA ILE A 362 7.75 -45.01 4.52
C ILE A 362 8.06 -46.15 3.55
N CYS A 363 7.16 -46.47 2.61
CA CYS A 363 7.42 -47.48 1.59
C CYS A 363 8.64 -47.13 0.73
N GLN A 364 8.79 -45.88 0.32
CA GLN A 364 9.94 -45.41 -0.47
C GLN A 364 11.24 -45.47 0.31
N ALA A 365 11.23 -45.10 1.60
CA ALA A 365 12.41 -45.21 2.46
C ALA A 365 12.85 -46.66 2.68
N HIS A 366 11.92 -47.62 2.65
CA HIS A 366 12.21 -49.06 2.65
C HIS A 366 12.59 -49.63 1.26
N GLY A 367 12.71 -48.79 0.23
CA GLY A 367 13.04 -49.21 -1.13
C GLY A 367 11.89 -49.80 -1.94
N GLY A 368 10.64 -49.64 -1.49
CA GLY A 368 9.42 -50.10 -2.15
C GLY A 368 8.59 -48.97 -2.78
N SER A 369 7.39 -49.32 -3.26
CA SER A 369 6.42 -48.38 -3.83
C SER A 369 5.00 -48.71 -3.39
N ILE A 370 4.13 -47.70 -3.34
CA ILE A 370 2.70 -47.84 -3.10
C ILE A 370 1.92 -47.20 -4.24
N SER A 371 0.82 -47.82 -4.66
CA SER A 371 -0.07 -47.33 -5.71
C SER A 371 -1.51 -47.72 -5.41
N ALA A 372 -2.47 -46.96 -5.92
CA ALA A 372 -3.89 -47.24 -5.79
C ALA A 372 -4.53 -47.39 -7.18
N SER A 373 -5.53 -48.27 -7.28
CA SER A 373 -6.35 -48.43 -8.47
C SER A 373 -7.78 -48.72 -8.06
N VAL A 374 -8.75 -48.03 -8.66
CA VAL A 374 -10.15 -48.46 -8.58
C VAL A 374 -10.30 -49.65 -9.51
N VAL A 375 -10.72 -50.80 -8.99
CA VAL A 375 -10.99 -51.99 -9.82
C VAL A 375 -12.11 -51.60 -10.79
N PRO A 376 -11.82 -51.47 -12.10
CA PRO A 376 -12.88 -51.19 -13.06
C PRO A 376 -13.86 -52.35 -13.02
N ALA A 377 -15.14 -52.14 -13.36
CA ALA A 377 -16.12 -53.23 -13.48
C ALA A 377 -15.65 -54.34 -14.43
N GLY A 378 -14.64 -54.04 -15.23
CA GLY A 378 -13.74 -54.94 -15.92
C GLY A 378 -13.11 -54.18 -17.09
N MET A 379 -12.14 -54.80 -17.74
CA MET A 379 -11.83 -54.46 -19.13
C MET A 379 -12.08 -55.71 -19.95
N SER A 380 -13.01 -55.65 -20.90
CA SER A 380 -13.15 -56.69 -21.91
C SER A 380 -12.00 -56.52 -22.90
N ARG A 381 -11.10 -57.50 -22.98
CA ARG A 381 -10.00 -57.49 -23.94
C ARG A 381 -10.38 -58.36 -25.12
N THR A 382 -10.59 -57.74 -26.28
CA THR A 382 -10.73 -58.46 -27.56
C THR A 382 -9.36 -58.58 -28.22
N GLY A 383 -9.25 -59.33 -29.33
CA GLY A 383 -7.99 -59.46 -30.05
C GLY A 383 -7.43 -58.16 -30.65
N GLN A 384 -8.24 -57.09 -30.74
CA GLN A 384 -7.86 -55.81 -31.36
C GLN A 384 -7.97 -54.61 -30.42
N GLU A 385 -8.84 -54.64 -29.41
CA GLU A 385 -9.04 -53.51 -28.49
C GLU A 385 -9.41 -53.92 -27.06
N ASN A 386 -9.09 -53.04 -26.12
CA ASN A 386 -9.51 -53.14 -24.72
C ASN A 386 -10.69 -52.19 -24.48
N MET A 387 -11.85 -52.74 -24.10
CA MET A 387 -13.05 -51.99 -23.78
C MET A 387 -13.24 -51.91 -22.26
N ALA A 388 -13.30 -50.70 -21.71
CA ALA A 388 -13.58 -50.49 -20.29
C ALA A 388 -15.07 -50.73 -20.00
N ILE A 389 -15.36 -51.61 -19.04
CA ILE A 389 -16.71 -51.84 -18.53
C ILE A 389 -16.97 -50.82 -17.42
N LYS A 390 -18.07 -50.07 -17.53
CA LYS A 390 -18.54 -49.10 -16.53
C LYS A 390 -19.91 -49.53 -16.01
N VAL A 391 -20.12 -49.41 -14.70
CA VAL A 391 -21.42 -49.69 -14.06
C VAL A 391 -22.08 -48.35 -13.73
N SER A 392 -23.35 -48.20 -14.10
CA SER A 392 -24.19 -47.05 -13.75
C SER A 392 -24.76 -47.18 -12.34
N GLY A 393 -25.03 -46.06 -11.67
CA GLY A 393 -25.66 -46.05 -10.34
C GLY A 393 -25.36 -44.81 -9.49
N GLU A 394 -24.43 -43.95 -9.93
CA GLU A 394 -24.11 -42.70 -9.25
C GLU A 394 -25.26 -41.68 -9.30
N LEU A 395 -25.43 -40.91 -8.21
CA LEU A 395 -26.35 -39.78 -8.14
C LEU A 395 -25.73 -38.55 -8.82
N THR A 396 -26.00 -38.36 -10.11
CA THR A 396 -25.45 -37.27 -10.93
C THR A 396 -26.43 -36.15 -11.22
N SER A 397 -27.71 -36.34 -10.89
CA SER A 397 -28.79 -35.40 -11.23
C SER A 397 -30.01 -35.55 -10.33
N GLU A 398 -30.92 -34.58 -10.37
CA GLU A 398 -32.24 -34.70 -9.74
C GLU A 398 -33.02 -35.93 -10.24
N ALA A 399 -32.88 -36.27 -11.52
CA ALA A 399 -33.54 -37.45 -12.09
C ALA A 399 -33.04 -38.75 -11.45
N SER A 400 -31.72 -38.83 -11.19
CA SER A 400 -31.15 -39.98 -10.48
C SER A 400 -31.63 -40.10 -9.03
N LEU A 401 -31.87 -38.97 -8.34
CA LEU A 401 -32.49 -38.96 -7.01
C LEU A 401 -33.96 -39.40 -7.04
N ARG A 402 -34.75 -38.93 -8.02
CA ARG A 402 -36.15 -39.32 -8.15
C ARG A 402 -36.32 -40.83 -8.41
N ALA A 403 -35.33 -41.48 -9.01
CA ALA A 403 -35.34 -42.92 -9.26
C ALA A 403 -34.93 -43.78 -8.04
N VAL A 404 -34.50 -43.15 -6.94
CA VAL A 404 -34.10 -43.88 -5.72
C VAL A 404 -35.31 -44.61 -5.12
N THR A 405 -35.12 -45.89 -4.85
CA THR A 405 -36.12 -46.74 -4.19
C THR A 405 -35.58 -47.17 -2.83
N LEU A 406 -36.31 -46.87 -1.76
CA LEU A 406 -35.97 -47.23 -0.39
C LEU A 406 -36.48 -48.63 -0.07
N HIS A 407 -35.74 -49.37 0.76
CA HIS A 407 -36.14 -50.68 1.25
C HIS A 407 -36.43 -50.61 2.75
N ILE A 408 -37.70 -50.72 3.14
CA ILE A 408 -38.17 -50.58 4.53
C ILE A 408 -39.15 -51.72 4.83
N ASN A 409 -38.90 -52.50 5.89
CA ASN A 409 -39.75 -53.61 6.33
C ASN A 409 -40.16 -54.57 5.18
N ASP A 410 -39.18 -55.03 4.41
CA ASP A 410 -39.36 -55.91 3.23
C ASP A 410 -40.20 -55.32 2.08
N ARG A 411 -40.42 -54.00 2.06
CA ARG A 411 -41.12 -53.29 0.96
C ARG A 411 -40.20 -52.32 0.25
N TYR A 412 -40.37 -52.23 -1.06
CA TYR A 412 -39.71 -51.24 -1.91
C TYR A 412 -40.63 -50.04 -2.07
N LEU A 413 -40.16 -48.87 -1.64
CA LEU A 413 -40.91 -47.62 -1.71
C LEU A 413 -40.11 -46.59 -2.53
N PRO A 414 -40.62 -46.09 -3.66
CA PRO A 414 -40.01 -44.98 -4.38
C PRO A 414 -39.84 -43.75 -3.47
N LEU A 415 -38.71 -43.04 -3.57
CA LEU A 415 -38.50 -41.81 -2.80
C LEU A 415 -39.58 -40.75 -3.11
N THR A 416 -40.06 -40.72 -4.36
CA THR A 416 -41.11 -39.81 -4.81
C THR A 416 -42.46 -40.00 -4.13
N ASP A 417 -42.70 -41.17 -3.51
CA ASP A 417 -43.96 -41.45 -2.81
C ASP A 417 -44.01 -40.78 -1.42
N ILE A 418 -42.85 -40.41 -0.87
CA ILE A 418 -42.72 -39.83 0.48
C ILE A 418 -42.08 -38.44 0.51
N ALA A 419 -41.37 -38.05 -0.55
CA ALA A 419 -40.65 -36.79 -0.62
C ALA A 419 -40.77 -36.13 -2.00
N THR A 420 -40.83 -34.80 -2.01
CA THR A 420 -40.76 -33.99 -3.24
C THR A 420 -39.31 -33.58 -3.48
N VAL A 421 -38.77 -33.89 -4.67
CA VAL A 421 -37.39 -33.53 -5.04
C VAL A 421 -37.39 -32.33 -5.99
N SER A 422 -37.02 -31.16 -5.46
CA SER A 422 -36.86 -29.89 -6.17
C SER A 422 -35.42 -29.36 -6.04
N ARG A 423 -34.95 -28.64 -7.05
CA ARG A 423 -33.74 -27.80 -6.97
C ARG A 423 -34.15 -26.38 -6.71
N GLU A 424 -33.60 -25.81 -5.65
CA GLU A 424 -33.94 -24.48 -5.16
C GLU A 424 -32.69 -23.67 -4.87
N ASN A 425 -32.86 -22.37 -4.65
CA ASN A 425 -31.78 -21.52 -4.16
C ASN A 425 -31.37 -21.97 -2.76
N ALA A 426 -30.09 -21.82 -2.42
CA ALA A 426 -29.60 -22.19 -1.10
C ALA A 426 -30.27 -21.34 -0.01
N GLU A 427 -30.67 -22.00 1.08
CA GLU A 427 -31.10 -21.38 2.34
C GLU A 427 -30.12 -21.79 3.45
N PRO A 428 -29.55 -20.86 4.24
CA PRO A 428 -29.75 -19.42 4.18
C PRO A 428 -29.25 -18.78 2.86
N PRO A 429 -29.90 -17.69 2.41
CA PRO A 429 -29.58 -17.04 1.15
C PRO A 429 -28.11 -16.58 1.11
N GLN A 430 -27.47 -16.77 -0.04
CA GLN A 430 -26.14 -16.21 -0.27
C GLN A 430 -26.26 -14.70 -0.52
N PRO A 431 -25.22 -13.90 -0.17
CA PRO A 431 -25.22 -12.47 -0.47
C PRO A 431 -25.46 -12.20 -1.96
N VAL A 432 -26.36 -11.27 -2.26
CA VAL A 432 -26.75 -10.93 -3.62
C VAL A 432 -26.00 -9.68 -4.08
N TYR A 433 -25.46 -9.74 -5.30
CA TYR A 433 -24.81 -8.60 -5.95
C TYR A 433 -25.62 -8.14 -7.16
N ARG A 434 -25.78 -6.82 -7.31
CA ARG A 434 -26.53 -6.21 -8.41
C ARG A 434 -25.78 -5.00 -8.96
N VAL A 435 -25.92 -4.76 -10.26
CA VAL A 435 -25.35 -3.59 -10.95
C VAL A 435 -26.46 -2.91 -11.75
N ASN A 436 -26.67 -1.62 -11.51
CA ASN A 436 -27.72 -0.81 -12.14
C ASN A 436 -29.12 -1.47 -12.08
N GLY A 437 -29.43 -2.10 -10.95
CA GLY A 437 -30.71 -2.77 -10.71
C GLY A 437 -30.86 -4.16 -11.34
N LYS A 438 -29.81 -4.72 -11.97
CA LYS A 438 -29.80 -6.07 -12.53
C LYS A 438 -28.94 -7.03 -11.68
N PRO A 439 -29.36 -8.28 -11.43
CA PRO A 439 -28.52 -9.29 -10.78
C PRO A 439 -27.19 -9.48 -11.52
N ALA A 440 -26.08 -9.57 -10.79
CA ALA A 440 -24.74 -9.70 -11.34
C ALA A 440 -23.83 -10.57 -10.46
N ILE A 441 -22.71 -11.03 -11.01
CA ILE A 441 -21.66 -11.72 -10.27
C ILE A 441 -20.45 -10.79 -10.21
N GLY A 442 -19.98 -10.50 -9.00
CA GLY A 442 -18.81 -9.65 -8.76
C GLY A 442 -17.52 -10.47 -8.81
N LEU A 443 -16.51 -9.98 -9.53
CA LEU A 443 -15.14 -10.49 -9.48
C LEU A 443 -14.21 -9.35 -9.07
N ALA A 444 -13.68 -9.41 -7.85
CA ALA A 444 -12.69 -8.45 -7.38
C ALA A 444 -11.28 -8.96 -7.68
N ILE A 445 -10.43 -8.09 -8.23
CA ILE A 445 -9.05 -8.42 -8.58
C ILE A 445 -8.13 -7.46 -7.84
N SER A 446 -7.22 -8.01 -7.04
CA SER A 446 -6.21 -7.23 -6.33
C SER A 446 -4.87 -7.30 -7.06
N MET A 447 -4.15 -6.18 -7.07
CA MET A 447 -2.80 -6.11 -7.60
C MET A 447 -1.79 -6.60 -6.54
N ALA A 448 -0.73 -7.28 -6.96
CA ALA A 448 0.38 -7.60 -6.08
C ALA A 448 1.04 -6.31 -5.52
N PRO A 449 1.61 -6.31 -4.29
CA PRO A 449 2.15 -5.11 -3.67
C PRO A 449 3.23 -4.38 -4.48
N THR A 450 4.03 -5.10 -5.28
CA THR A 450 5.09 -4.55 -6.15
C THR A 450 4.59 -4.15 -7.55
N GLY A 451 3.31 -4.37 -7.83
CA GLY A 451 2.72 -4.11 -9.14
C GLY A 451 2.61 -2.63 -9.45
N ASN A 452 2.71 -2.29 -10.75
CA ASN A 452 2.40 -0.95 -11.23
C ASN A 452 0.93 -0.88 -11.67
N MET A 453 0.14 -0.03 -11.01
CA MET A 453 -1.32 0.06 -11.22
C MET A 453 -1.71 0.38 -12.66
N LEU A 454 -0.97 1.24 -13.36
CA LEU A 454 -1.27 1.65 -14.74
C LEU A 454 -0.99 0.51 -15.72
N ARG A 455 0.14 -0.18 -15.58
CA ARG A 455 0.47 -1.36 -16.41
C ARG A 455 -0.49 -2.51 -16.15
N PHE A 456 -0.82 -2.74 -14.88
CA PHE A 456 -1.80 -3.75 -14.47
C PHE A 456 -3.17 -3.47 -15.10
N GLY A 457 -3.68 -2.23 -15.00
CA GLY A 457 -4.94 -1.82 -15.62
C GLY A 457 -4.96 -2.02 -17.13
N ALA A 458 -3.89 -1.64 -17.84
CA ALA A 458 -3.78 -1.86 -19.29
C ALA A 458 -3.79 -3.36 -19.65
N ALA A 459 -3.01 -4.18 -18.94
CA ALA A 459 -2.96 -5.62 -19.15
C ALA A 459 -4.30 -6.30 -18.84
N LEU A 460 -4.97 -5.89 -17.77
CA LEU A 460 -6.28 -6.38 -17.37
C LEU A 460 -7.34 -6.03 -18.42
N ASN A 461 -7.39 -4.79 -18.89
CA ASN A 461 -8.33 -4.36 -19.93
C ASN A 461 -8.12 -5.16 -21.23
N ALA A 462 -6.87 -5.37 -21.66
CA ALA A 462 -6.57 -6.19 -22.82
C ALA A 462 -7.03 -7.65 -22.65
N LYS A 463 -6.85 -8.21 -21.45
CA LYS A 463 -7.28 -9.58 -21.15
C LYS A 463 -8.80 -9.70 -21.06
N MET A 464 -9.48 -8.72 -20.47
CA MET A 464 -10.95 -8.65 -20.43
C MET A 464 -11.51 -8.57 -21.85
N GLN A 465 -10.93 -7.75 -22.72
CA GLN A 465 -11.39 -7.65 -24.11
C GLN A 465 -11.22 -8.97 -24.87
N ALA A 466 -10.11 -9.68 -24.66
CA ALA A 466 -9.90 -11.01 -25.25
C ALA A 466 -10.91 -12.05 -24.75
N ILE A 467 -11.23 -12.05 -23.45
CA ILE A 467 -12.23 -12.96 -22.86
C ILE A 467 -13.64 -12.61 -23.33
N SER A 468 -13.95 -11.33 -23.51
CA SER A 468 -15.29 -10.86 -23.91
C SER A 468 -15.79 -11.47 -25.22
N VAL A 469 -14.87 -11.82 -26.13
CA VAL A 469 -15.19 -12.46 -27.41
C VAL A 469 -15.52 -13.96 -27.25
N THR A 470 -15.03 -14.59 -26.18
CA THR A 470 -15.24 -16.03 -25.90
C THR A 470 -16.45 -16.32 -25.02
N LEU A 471 -17.08 -15.28 -24.46
CA LEU A 471 -18.22 -15.46 -23.56
C LEU A 471 -19.49 -15.85 -24.34
N PRO A 472 -20.31 -16.77 -23.79
CA PRO A 472 -21.62 -17.09 -24.34
C PRO A 472 -22.53 -15.86 -24.48
N HIS A 473 -23.46 -15.91 -25.44
CA HIS A 473 -24.50 -14.89 -25.57
C HIS A 473 -25.28 -14.72 -24.27
N GLY A 474 -25.50 -13.47 -23.87
CA GLY A 474 -26.20 -13.13 -22.62
C GLY A 474 -25.29 -12.83 -21.42
N ILE A 475 -23.97 -13.05 -21.54
CA ILE A 475 -23.00 -12.67 -20.49
C ILE A 475 -22.24 -11.41 -20.92
N GLU A 476 -22.40 -10.33 -20.15
CA GLU A 476 -21.71 -9.05 -20.37
C GLU A 476 -20.75 -8.76 -19.21
N MET A 477 -19.53 -8.30 -19.53
CA MET A 477 -18.58 -7.85 -18.52
C MET A 477 -18.68 -6.33 -18.33
N VAL A 478 -19.08 -5.91 -17.12
CA VAL A 478 -19.20 -4.50 -16.74
C VAL A 478 -18.15 -4.16 -15.70
N LYS A 479 -17.35 -3.12 -15.95
CA LYS A 479 -16.41 -2.58 -14.95
C LYS A 479 -17.15 -1.73 -13.94
N VAL A 480 -17.08 -2.09 -12.66
CA VAL A 480 -17.71 -1.33 -11.58
C VAL A 480 -16.75 -0.32 -10.97
N ALA A 481 -15.61 -0.77 -10.44
CA ALA A 481 -14.59 0.08 -9.85
C ALA A 481 -13.25 -0.11 -10.57
N ASP A 482 -12.80 0.91 -11.31
CA ASP A 482 -11.52 0.91 -12.04
C ASP A 482 -10.52 1.85 -11.37
N GLN A 483 -9.74 1.29 -10.44
CA GLN A 483 -8.73 2.05 -9.71
C GLN A 483 -7.58 2.52 -10.63
N SER A 484 -7.37 1.90 -11.80
CA SER A 484 -6.32 2.33 -12.72
C SER A 484 -6.66 3.65 -13.42
N ALA A 485 -7.93 3.84 -13.77
CA ALA A 485 -8.45 5.11 -14.31
C ALA A 485 -8.31 6.23 -13.28
N VAL A 486 -8.76 5.98 -12.03
CA VAL A 486 -8.66 6.96 -10.93
C VAL A 486 -7.21 7.39 -10.66
N VAL A 487 -6.26 6.44 -10.68
CA VAL A 487 -4.84 6.75 -10.50
C VAL A 487 -4.28 7.51 -11.71
N SER A 488 -4.66 7.16 -12.93
CA SER A 488 -4.24 7.86 -14.15
C SER A 488 -4.66 9.33 -14.14
N ASP A 489 -5.92 9.59 -13.81
CA ASP A 489 -6.48 10.95 -13.75
C ASP A 489 -5.83 11.76 -12.63
N ALA A 490 -5.65 11.14 -11.45
CA ALA A 490 -4.96 11.75 -10.33
C ALA A 490 -3.52 12.14 -10.70
N VAL A 491 -2.71 11.20 -11.20
CA VAL A 491 -1.30 11.45 -11.53
C VAL A 491 -1.18 12.51 -12.64
N SER A 492 -2.01 12.45 -13.68
CA SER A 492 -2.01 13.43 -14.77
C SER A 492 -2.39 14.83 -14.28
N GLY A 493 -3.41 14.93 -13.43
CA GLY A 493 -3.80 16.18 -12.79
C GLY A 493 -2.68 16.77 -11.93
N PHE A 494 -2.00 15.93 -11.13
CA PHE A 494 -0.86 16.36 -10.32
C PHE A 494 0.34 16.81 -11.17
N ILE A 495 0.66 16.11 -12.26
CA ILE A 495 1.74 16.53 -13.18
C ILE A 495 1.43 17.90 -13.78
N ARG A 496 0.17 18.17 -14.14
CA ARG A 496 -0.24 19.49 -14.63
C ARG A 496 0.03 20.58 -13.60
N VAL A 497 -0.39 20.38 -12.35
CA VAL A 497 -0.16 21.31 -11.24
C VAL A 497 1.34 21.51 -10.97
N LEU A 498 2.15 20.45 -11.05
CA LEU A 498 3.60 20.55 -10.93
C LEU A 498 4.20 21.42 -12.05
N ILE A 499 3.77 21.23 -13.30
CA ILE A 499 4.24 22.05 -14.44
C ILE A 499 3.82 23.51 -14.27
N GLU A 500 2.59 23.78 -13.83
CA GLU A 500 2.10 25.12 -13.53
C GLU A 500 2.95 25.80 -12.43
N ALA A 501 3.26 25.08 -11.35
CA ALA A 501 4.12 25.56 -10.28
C ALA A 501 5.54 25.86 -10.77
N VAL A 502 6.16 24.96 -11.56
CA VAL A 502 7.48 25.19 -12.19
C VAL A 502 7.44 26.43 -13.08
N ALA A 503 6.43 26.57 -13.93
CA ALA A 503 6.29 27.70 -14.84
C ALA A 503 6.16 29.04 -14.09
N ILE A 504 5.38 29.07 -13.00
CA ILE A 504 5.22 30.25 -12.14
C ILE A 504 6.55 30.60 -11.48
N VAL A 505 7.26 29.63 -10.90
CA VAL A 505 8.55 29.88 -10.24
C VAL A 505 9.60 30.37 -11.24
N LEU A 506 9.63 29.79 -12.45
CA LEU A 506 10.45 30.28 -13.56
C LEU A 506 10.11 31.71 -13.96
N ALA A 507 8.81 32.04 -14.08
CA ALA A 507 8.35 33.38 -14.41
C ALA A 507 8.81 34.41 -13.35
N VAL A 508 8.68 34.08 -12.06
CA VAL A 508 9.17 34.93 -10.96
C VAL A 508 10.69 35.14 -11.05
N SER A 509 11.44 34.06 -11.33
CA SER A 509 12.89 34.13 -11.50
C SER A 509 13.29 35.04 -12.67
N PHE A 510 12.68 34.86 -13.86
CA PHE A 510 12.96 35.67 -15.04
C PHE A 510 12.62 37.15 -14.86
N VAL A 511 11.48 37.46 -14.24
CA VAL A 511 11.06 38.84 -13.98
C VAL A 511 12.00 39.52 -12.97
N SER A 512 12.48 38.78 -11.96
CA SER A 512 13.27 39.37 -10.90
C SER A 512 14.76 39.50 -11.23
N LEU A 513 15.38 38.46 -11.79
CA LEU A 513 16.83 38.37 -12.01
C LEU A 513 17.25 38.70 -13.45
N GLY A 514 16.28 38.76 -14.38
CA GLY A 514 16.53 38.92 -15.80
C GLY A 514 16.81 37.60 -16.52
N LEU A 515 16.84 37.65 -17.86
CA LEU A 515 16.79 36.45 -18.71
C LEU A 515 17.96 35.48 -18.47
N ARG A 516 19.19 35.99 -18.39
CA ARG A 516 20.40 35.13 -18.29
C ARG A 516 20.54 34.49 -16.91
N ALA A 517 20.33 35.26 -15.85
CA ALA A 517 20.37 34.76 -14.47
C ALA A 517 19.18 33.82 -14.19
N GLY A 518 17.99 34.14 -14.68
CA GLY A 518 16.83 33.25 -14.60
C GLY A 518 17.06 31.92 -15.33
N LEU A 519 17.78 31.91 -16.46
CA LEU A 519 18.10 30.68 -17.20
C LEU A 519 19.05 29.75 -16.41
N VAL A 520 19.95 30.32 -15.60
CA VAL A 520 20.82 29.54 -14.68
C VAL A 520 19.98 28.81 -13.64
N VAL A 521 19.05 29.52 -12.99
CA VAL A 521 18.10 28.94 -12.02
C VAL A 521 17.20 27.92 -12.70
N ALA A 522 16.73 28.19 -13.91
CA ALA A 522 15.91 27.28 -14.69
C ALA A 522 16.61 25.96 -15.02
N ALA A 523 17.92 26.01 -15.33
CA ALA A 523 18.71 24.82 -15.60
C ALA A 523 18.92 23.93 -14.36
N ALA A 524 18.86 24.51 -13.14
CA ALA A 524 19.00 23.76 -11.90
C ALA A 524 17.77 22.90 -11.58
N ILE A 525 16.55 23.36 -11.92
CA ILE A 525 15.29 22.68 -11.54
C ILE A 525 15.22 21.24 -12.08
N PRO A 526 15.41 20.97 -13.40
CA PRO A 526 15.34 19.60 -13.92
C PRO A 526 16.40 18.69 -13.32
N LEU A 527 17.59 19.23 -13.00
CA LEU A 527 18.67 18.46 -12.39
C LEU A 527 18.32 18.02 -10.98
N VAL A 528 17.79 18.93 -10.15
CA VAL A 528 17.32 18.59 -8.80
C VAL A 528 16.21 17.55 -8.87
N LEU A 529 15.24 17.71 -9.77
CA LEU A 529 14.15 16.74 -9.96
C LEU A 529 14.69 15.37 -10.39
N ALA A 530 15.64 15.31 -11.32
CA ALA A 530 16.26 14.06 -11.76
C ALA A 530 17.02 13.35 -10.61
N MET A 531 17.79 14.09 -9.82
CA MET A 531 18.46 13.56 -8.63
C MET A 531 17.45 13.09 -7.57
N THR A 532 16.37 13.86 -7.36
CA THR A 532 15.31 13.51 -6.42
C THR A 532 14.59 12.24 -6.83
N PHE A 533 14.20 12.10 -8.11
CA PHE A 533 13.57 10.87 -8.62
C PHE A 533 14.51 9.66 -8.51
N THR A 534 15.81 9.86 -8.73
CA THR A 534 16.82 8.81 -8.52
C THR A 534 16.88 8.40 -7.05
N GLY A 535 16.91 9.37 -6.13
CA GLY A 535 16.87 9.11 -4.69
C GLY A 535 15.60 8.40 -4.24
N MET A 536 14.44 8.79 -4.77
CA MET A 536 13.17 8.11 -4.52
C MET A 536 13.17 6.66 -5.01
N MET A 537 13.74 6.42 -6.20
CA MET A 537 13.89 5.07 -6.74
C MET A 537 14.79 4.20 -5.87
N LEU A 538 15.90 4.74 -5.34
CA LEU A 538 16.78 4.03 -4.41
C LEU A 538 16.10 3.76 -3.06
N ALA A 539 15.23 4.66 -2.60
CA ALA A 539 14.46 4.51 -1.37
C ALA A 539 13.18 3.65 -1.53
N GLY A 540 12.86 3.18 -2.74
CA GLY A 540 11.64 2.41 -3.00
C GLY A 540 10.34 3.21 -2.93
N ILE A 541 10.41 4.55 -3.01
CA ILE A 541 9.24 5.43 -2.89
C ILE A 541 8.60 5.64 -4.28
N GLY A 542 7.39 5.10 -4.45
CA GLY A 542 6.62 5.26 -5.68
C GLY A 542 6.03 6.67 -5.86
N LEU A 543 5.66 7.03 -7.10
CA LEU A 543 4.92 8.26 -7.40
C LEU A 543 3.44 8.09 -7.06
N GLN A 544 3.03 8.69 -5.95
CA GLN A 544 1.66 8.75 -5.46
C GLN A 544 1.27 10.19 -5.09
N ARG A 545 0.00 10.44 -4.77
CA ARG A 545 -0.50 11.80 -4.44
C ARG A 545 0.32 12.50 -3.35
N ILE A 546 0.75 11.74 -2.32
CA ILE A 546 1.52 12.29 -1.19
C ILE A 546 2.95 12.66 -1.61
N SER A 547 3.65 11.77 -2.31
CA SER A 547 5.02 12.03 -2.80
C SER A 547 5.04 13.11 -3.89
N LEU A 548 4.02 13.20 -4.74
CA LEU A 548 3.88 14.26 -5.74
C LEU A 548 3.62 15.62 -5.10
N GLY A 549 2.74 15.70 -4.10
CA GLY A 549 2.54 16.94 -3.33
C GLY A 549 3.81 17.38 -2.62
N ALA A 550 4.56 16.43 -2.04
CA ALA A 550 5.86 16.69 -1.43
C ALA A 550 6.89 17.26 -2.42
N LEU A 551 6.91 16.79 -3.67
CA LEU A 551 7.77 17.36 -4.72
C LEU A 551 7.40 18.80 -5.05
N ILE A 552 6.10 19.15 -5.10
CA ILE A 552 5.69 20.53 -5.39
C ILE A 552 6.02 21.46 -4.21
N ILE A 553 5.80 20.99 -2.97
CA ILE A 553 6.21 21.72 -1.77
C ILE A 553 7.73 21.92 -1.78
N ALA A 554 8.50 20.85 -2.03
CA ALA A 554 9.94 20.92 -2.14
C ALA A 554 10.38 21.82 -3.31
N LEU A 555 9.63 21.92 -4.41
CA LEU A 555 9.93 22.81 -5.52
C LEU A 555 9.92 24.29 -5.13
N GLY A 556 8.92 24.71 -4.35
CA GLY A 556 8.89 26.08 -3.82
C GLY A 556 10.12 26.40 -2.95
N LEU A 557 10.68 25.37 -2.31
CA LEU A 557 11.83 25.47 -1.40
C LEU A 557 13.18 25.25 -2.09
N LEU A 558 13.24 24.46 -3.18
CA LEU A 558 14.47 24.07 -3.85
C LEU A 558 15.06 25.21 -4.67
N VAL A 559 14.18 26.00 -5.31
CA VAL A 559 14.65 27.08 -6.19
C VAL A 559 15.31 28.19 -5.38
N ASP A 560 14.91 28.35 -4.13
CA ASP A 560 15.44 29.33 -3.19
C ASP A 560 16.98 29.28 -3.11
N ASP A 561 17.56 28.10 -2.92
CA ASP A 561 19.02 27.97 -2.78
C ASP A 561 19.76 28.42 -4.04
N ALA A 562 19.38 27.87 -5.20
CA ALA A 562 19.98 28.24 -6.47
C ALA A 562 19.80 29.74 -6.76
N MET A 563 18.67 30.32 -6.37
CA MET A 563 18.33 31.71 -6.57
C MET A 563 19.20 32.65 -5.73
N ILE A 564 19.42 32.33 -4.45
CA ILE A 564 20.34 33.08 -3.57
C ILE A 564 21.78 33.00 -4.09
N THR A 565 22.22 31.82 -4.54
CA THR A 565 23.57 31.67 -5.11
C THR A 565 23.74 32.52 -6.38
N VAL A 566 22.77 32.50 -7.29
CA VAL A 566 22.80 33.29 -8.52
C VAL A 566 22.74 34.78 -8.24
N GLU A 567 21.90 35.24 -7.30
CA GLU A 567 21.85 36.65 -6.89
C GLU A 567 23.18 37.11 -6.29
N THR A 568 23.82 36.28 -5.46
CA THR A 568 25.15 36.57 -4.89
C THR A 568 26.21 36.72 -5.99
N MET A 569 26.13 35.90 -7.05
CA MET A 569 27.00 36.03 -8.22
C MET A 569 26.71 37.29 -9.03
N VAL A 570 25.44 37.60 -9.29
CA VAL A 570 25.03 38.81 -10.03
C VAL A 570 25.48 40.07 -9.28
N SER A 571 25.27 40.13 -7.97
CA SER A 571 25.73 41.23 -7.13
C SER A 571 27.27 41.36 -7.14
N GLY A 572 28.00 40.24 -7.11
CA GLY A 572 29.47 40.24 -7.26
C GLY A 572 29.93 40.81 -8.61
N LEU A 573 29.26 40.45 -9.70
CA LEU A 573 29.53 40.98 -11.04
C LEU A 573 29.21 42.49 -11.13
N GLU A 574 28.12 42.96 -10.50
CA GLU A 574 27.78 44.39 -10.40
C GLU A 574 28.80 45.19 -9.57
N ALA A 575 29.41 44.55 -8.57
CA ALA A 575 30.50 45.10 -7.78
C ALA A 575 31.86 45.10 -8.52
N GLY A 576 31.93 44.51 -9.71
CA GLY A 576 33.12 44.50 -10.57
C GLY A 576 33.96 43.22 -10.54
N ASP A 577 33.50 42.14 -9.91
CA ASP A 577 34.20 40.86 -9.92
C ASP A 577 34.19 40.21 -11.32
N SER A 578 35.23 39.43 -11.64
CA SER A 578 35.18 38.51 -12.79
C SER A 578 34.24 37.33 -12.52
N ARG A 579 33.68 36.69 -13.57
CA ARG A 579 32.79 35.49 -13.43
C ARG A 579 33.32 34.43 -12.47
N ARG A 580 34.63 34.13 -12.53
CA ARG A 580 35.27 33.12 -11.68
C ARG A 580 35.38 33.58 -10.22
N GLN A 581 35.70 34.86 -10.00
CA GLN A 581 35.75 35.43 -8.65
C GLN A 581 34.35 35.52 -8.04
N ALA A 582 33.35 35.96 -8.80
CA ALA A 582 31.95 36.00 -8.36
C ALA A 582 31.43 34.59 -7.99
N ALA A 583 31.71 33.57 -8.81
CA ALA A 583 31.36 32.18 -8.51
C ALA A 583 32.06 31.65 -7.23
N THR A 584 33.35 31.95 -7.08
CA THR A 584 34.14 31.54 -5.89
C THR A 584 33.66 32.26 -4.64
N ARG A 585 33.31 33.55 -4.75
CA ARG A 585 32.75 34.35 -3.66
C ARG A 585 31.42 33.76 -3.22
N ALA A 586 30.50 33.49 -4.16
CA ALA A 586 29.21 32.89 -3.86
C ALA A 586 29.37 31.56 -3.09
N PHE A 587 30.25 30.66 -3.54
CA PHE A 587 30.53 29.42 -2.80
C PHE A 587 31.04 29.68 -1.38
N LYS A 588 32.04 30.55 -1.20
CA LYS A 588 32.66 30.81 0.11
C LYS A 588 31.70 31.49 1.10
N THR A 589 30.82 32.37 0.62
CA THR A 589 29.93 33.13 1.49
C THR A 589 28.61 32.43 1.77
N THR A 590 28.10 31.60 0.86
CA THR A 590 26.75 31.03 0.99
C THR A 590 26.71 29.54 1.30
N ALA A 591 27.73 28.74 1.00
CA ALA A 591 27.65 27.27 1.08
C ALA A 591 27.25 26.72 2.47
N PHE A 592 27.97 27.13 3.53
CA PHE A 592 27.71 26.65 4.89
C PHE A 592 26.44 27.25 5.53
N PRO A 593 26.19 28.58 5.46
CA PRO A 593 24.93 29.14 5.97
C PRO A 593 23.68 28.56 5.31
N MET A 594 23.77 28.21 4.02
CA MET A 594 22.67 27.56 3.33
C MET A 594 22.49 26.11 3.78
N LEU A 595 23.57 25.35 4.02
CA LEU A 595 23.48 23.97 4.51
C LEU A 595 22.78 23.91 5.87
N THR A 596 23.18 24.76 6.82
CA THR A 596 22.55 24.80 8.13
C THR A 596 21.10 25.25 8.01
N GLY A 597 20.80 26.22 7.14
CA GLY A 597 19.43 26.62 6.81
C GLY A 597 18.55 25.49 6.24
N THR A 598 19.07 24.71 5.28
CA THR A 598 18.33 23.59 4.69
C THR A 598 18.16 22.44 5.69
N LEU A 599 19.17 22.15 6.52
CA LEU A 599 19.07 21.15 7.58
C LEU A 599 18.05 21.56 8.66
N VAL A 600 17.97 22.84 9.03
CA VAL A 600 16.93 23.35 9.95
C VAL A 600 15.54 23.22 9.33
N MET A 601 15.41 23.50 8.03
CA MET A 601 14.15 23.30 7.31
C MET A 601 13.74 21.83 7.29
N ILE A 602 14.67 20.91 6.97
CA ILE A 602 14.47 19.46 7.03
C ILE A 602 14.09 19.02 8.44
N ALA A 603 14.76 19.56 9.47
CA ALA A 603 14.47 19.26 10.86
C ALA A 603 13.01 19.60 11.20
N GLY A 604 12.48 20.72 10.69
CA GLY A 604 11.05 21.05 10.82
C GLY A 604 10.09 19.97 10.31
N PHE A 605 10.50 19.10 9.38
CA PHE A 605 9.67 17.98 8.91
C PHE A 605 9.89 16.65 9.67
N ILE A 606 10.84 16.57 10.61
CA ILE A 606 11.10 15.34 11.40
C ILE A 606 9.86 14.84 12.16
N PRO A 607 9.08 15.68 12.87
CA PRO A 607 7.89 15.22 13.58
C PRO A 607 6.90 14.47 12.69
N VAL A 608 6.85 14.84 11.40
CA VAL A 608 5.97 14.24 10.40
C VAL A 608 6.44 12.84 10.01
N GLY A 609 7.75 12.68 9.78
CA GLY A 609 8.33 11.41 9.33
C GLY A 609 8.39 10.34 10.40
N PHE A 610 8.43 10.72 11.67
CA PHE A 610 8.61 9.78 12.79
C PHE A 610 7.34 9.59 13.65
N ALA A 611 6.24 10.28 13.33
CA ALA A 611 4.98 10.15 14.06
C ALA A 611 4.47 8.70 14.05
N ALA A 612 4.43 8.07 15.23
CA ALA A 612 3.98 6.69 15.40
C ALA A 612 2.44 6.59 15.37
N SER A 613 1.83 6.90 14.22
CA SER A 613 0.39 6.82 13.98
C SER A 613 0.09 6.39 12.55
N SER A 614 -1.14 5.94 12.30
CA SER A 614 -1.62 5.65 10.95
C SER A 614 -1.50 6.88 10.04
N ALA A 615 -1.80 8.07 10.56
CA ALA A 615 -1.58 9.34 9.86
C ALA A 615 -0.09 9.61 9.55
N GLY A 616 0.82 9.26 10.46
CA GLY A 616 2.26 9.34 10.22
C GLY A 616 2.75 8.41 9.10
N GLU A 617 2.21 7.19 9.03
CA GLU A 617 2.49 6.26 7.93
C GLU A 617 2.07 6.83 6.56
N TYR A 618 0.90 7.50 6.51
CA TYR A 618 0.48 8.24 5.32
C TYR A 618 1.48 9.36 4.95
N CYS A 619 1.96 10.12 5.93
CA CYS A 619 2.82 11.29 5.70
C CYS A 619 4.33 11.01 5.60
N PHE A 620 4.79 9.78 5.86
CA PHE A 620 6.21 9.41 5.78
C PHE A 620 6.82 9.72 4.41
N SER A 621 6.11 9.40 3.33
CA SER A 621 6.54 9.70 1.96
C SER A 621 6.79 11.19 1.73
N LEU A 622 6.06 12.06 2.43
CA LEU A 622 6.28 13.51 2.33
C LEU A 622 7.60 13.92 2.97
N PHE A 623 7.89 13.46 4.18
CA PHE A 623 9.16 13.75 4.85
C PHE A 623 10.35 13.25 4.02
N ALA A 624 10.32 12.00 3.58
CA ALA A 624 11.43 11.39 2.83
C ALA A 624 11.69 12.10 1.50
N VAL A 625 10.64 12.47 0.77
CA VAL A 625 10.78 13.19 -0.51
C VAL A 625 11.31 14.60 -0.28
N VAL A 626 10.80 15.35 0.70
CA VAL A 626 11.29 16.69 1.03
C VAL A 626 12.76 16.64 1.47
N LEU A 627 13.13 15.67 2.31
CA LEU A 627 14.51 15.43 2.74
C LEU A 627 15.44 15.23 1.53
N ILE A 628 15.11 14.28 0.65
CA ILE A 628 15.91 13.99 -0.54
C ILE A 628 15.98 15.21 -1.46
N ALA A 629 14.85 15.88 -1.71
CA ALA A 629 14.77 17.01 -2.61
C ALA A 629 15.58 18.21 -2.13
N LEU A 630 15.50 18.56 -0.83
CA LEU A 630 16.25 19.67 -0.25
C LEU A 630 17.75 19.39 -0.18
N LEU A 631 18.17 18.16 0.14
CA LEU A 631 19.58 17.77 0.09
C LEU A 631 20.13 17.83 -1.35
N CYS A 632 19.38 17.29 -2.32
CA CYS A 632 19.76 17.37 -3.74
C CYS A 632 19.80 18.83 -4.22
N SER A 633 18.84 19.65 -3.79
CA SER A 633 18.77 21.08 -4.09
C SER A 633 20.02 21.82 -3.64
N TRP A 634 20.45 21.60 -2.39
CA TRP A 634 21.64 22.21 -1.84
C TRP A 634 22.91 21.82 -2.61
N VAL A 635 23.06 20.54 -2.94
CA VAL A 635 24.18 20.04 -3.77
C VAL A 635 24.19 20.71 -5.14
N VAL A 636 23.04 20.81 -5.79
CA VAL A 636 22.91 21.47 -7.10
C VAL A 636 23.21 22.96 -7.02
N ALA A 637 22.66 23.64 -6.01
CA ALA A 637 22.84 25.07 -5.81
C ALA A 637 24.30 25.47 -5.60
N ILE A 638 25.09 24.64 -4.93
CA ILE A 638 26.48 24.98 -4.60
C ILE A 638 27.48 24.52 -5.64
N LEU A 639 27.26 23.37 -6.28
CA LEU A 639 28.20 22.83 -7.27
C LEU A 639 27.86 23.29 -8.68
N PHE A 640 26.58 23.18 -9.07
CA PHE A 640 26.17 23.35 -10.45
C PHE A 640 25.77 24.81 -10.75
N SER A 641 25.05 25.49 -9.86
CA SER A 641 24.62 26.89 -10.13
C SER A 641 25.79 27.86 -10.33
N PRO A 642 26.92 27.79 -9.58
CA PRO A 642 28.08 28.62 -9.86
C PRO A 642 28.74 28.27 -11.19
N LEU A 643 28.83 26.98 -11.51
CA LEU A 643 29.41 26.50 -12.77
C LEU A 643 28.60 26.98 -13.97
N THR A 644 27.30 26.72 -13.99
CA THR A 644 26.40 27.16 -15.06
C THR A 644 26.29 28.68 -15.12
N GLY A 645 26.39 29.36 -13.98
CA GLY A 645 26.51 30.81 -13.88
C GLY A 645 27.71 31.36 -14.64
N THR A 646 28.89 30.74 -14.55
CA THR A 646 30.07 31.20 -15.33
C THR A 646 29.89 31.05 -16.84
N TRP A 647 29.11 30.06 -17.28
CA TRP A 647 28.83 29.82 -18.71
C TRP A 647 27.77 30.77 -19.27
N LEU A 648 26.70 31.07 -18.51
CA LEU A 648 25.53 31.83 -18.99
C LEU A 648 25.57 33.34 -18.65
N LEU A 649 26.20 33.76 -17.54
CA LEU A 649 26.24 35.16 -17.12
C LEU A 649 27.23 35.97 -17.99
N SER A 650 26.94 37.26 -18.16
CA SER A 650 27.78 38.19 -18.93
C SER A 650 28.83 38.84 -18.04
N ASP A 651 30.02 39.14 -18.58
CA ASP A 651 31.01 40.00 -17.89
C ASP A 651 30.58 41.48 -17.87
N ASN A 652 29.76 41.90 -18.84
CA ASN A 652 29.36 43.31 -19.02
C ASN A 652 28.04 43.64 -18.32
N ILE A 653 27.90 43.36 -17.02
CA ILE A 653 26.80 43.93 -16.23
C ILE A 653 27.21 45.36 -15.85
N ARG A 654 26.91 46.33 -16.72
CA ARG A 654 27.10 47.76 -16.40
C ARG A 654 26.41 48.07 -15.08
N GLN A 655 27.12 48.69 -14.13
CA GLN A 655 26.50 49.34 -12.98
C GLN A 655 25.44 50.31 -13.51
N LYS A 656 24.16 49.93 -13.40
CA LYS A 656 23.09 50.91 -13.50
C LYS A 656 23.11 51.66 -12.18
N ALA A 657 23.80 52.80 -12.16
CA ALA A 657 23.58 53.84 -11.18
C ALA A 657 22.15 54.39 -11.35
N LYS A 658 21.16 53.62 -10.92
CA LYS A 658 19.82 54.11 -10.63
C LYS A 658 19.68 54.00 -9.13
N GLY A 659 19.44 55.13 -8.46
CA GLY A 659 19.14 55.16 -7.03
C GLY A 659 18.00 54.20 -6.68
N PRO A 660 17.79 53.90 -5.38
CA PRO A 660 16.89 52.85 -4.94
C PRO A 660 15.52 52.96 -5.62
N GLY A 661 15.08 51.86 -6.24
CA GLY A 661 13.78 51.76 -6.92
C GLY A 661 12.63 52.18 -6.00
N ARG A 662 11.44 52.46 -6.55
CA ARG A 662 10.28 52.93 -5.74
C ARG A 662 9.99 52.00 -4.55
N MET A 663 10.10 50.69 -4.77
CA MET A 663 9.90 49.66 -3.76
C MET A 663 11.02 49.63 -2.71
N ALA A 664 12.29 49.79 -3.12
CA ALA A 664 13.42 49.88 -2.20
C ALA A 664 13.34 51.16 -1.33
N ARG A 665 12.98 52.32 -1.90
CA ARG A 665 12.74 53.55 -1.13
C ARG A 665 11.60 53.42 -0.12
N GLY A 666 10.51 52.75 -0.51
CA GLY A 666 9.39 52.43 0.39
C GLY A 666 9.82 51.55 1.55
N TYR A 667 10.62 50.51 1.27
CA TYR A 667 11.18 49.65 2.32
C TYR A 667 12.15 50.39 3.24
N GLN A 668 13.08 51.19 2.70
CA GLN A 668 14.01 52.00 3.50
C GLN A 668 13.27 52.95 4.44
N TRP A 669 12.19 53.58 3.96
CA TRP A 669 11.33 54.42 4.80
C TRP A 669 10.67 53.62 5.93
N LEU A 670 10.10 52.45 5.61
CA LEU A 670 9.46 51.56 6.56
C LEU A 670 10.44 51.06 7.64
N LEU A 671 11.62 50.61 7.21
CA LEU A 671 12.68 50.10 8.08
C LEU A 671 13.19 51.18 9.04
N ARG A 672 13.49 52.39 8.54
CA ARG A 672 13.92 53.50 9.39
C ARG A 672 12.84 53.90 10.40
N LYS A 673 11.57 53.89 10.00
CA LYS A 673 10.45 54.16 10.91
C LYS A 673 10.31 53.07 11.98
N ALA A 674 10.47 51.80 11.60
CA ALA A 674 10.46 50.66 12.51
C ALA A 674 11.59 50.74 13.54
N LEU A 675 12.81 51.08 13.11
CA LEU A 675 13.97 51.25 14.00
C LEU A 675 13.81 52.47 14.93
N ARG A 676 13.29 53.60 14.44
CA ARG A 676 13.02 54.80 15.25
C ARG A 676 12.00 54.54 16.35
N HIS A 677 10.99 53.71 16.08
CA HIS A 677 9.97 53.29 17.04
C HIS A 677 10.08 51.78 17.36
N ARG A 678 11.30 51.31 17.66
CA ARG A 678 11.61 49.89 17.89
C ARG A 678 10.71 49.21 18.93
N PHE A 679 10.48 49.85 20.07
CA PHE A 679 9.62 49.30 21.13
C PHE A 679 8.16 49.16 20.66
N ALA A 680 7.61 50.22 20.03
CA ALA A 680 6.25 50.18 19.50
C ALA A 680 6.08 49.12 18.40
N THR A 681 7.11 48.90 17.58
CA THR A 681 7.11 47.88 16.52
C THR A 681 7.03 46.47 17.09
N VAL A 682 7.83 46.17 18.11
CA VAL A 682 7.80 44.88 18.82
C VAL A 682 6.46 44.71 19.56
N CYS A 683 5.97 45.74 20.27
CA CYS A 683 4.67 45.68 20.93
C CYS A 683 3.51 45.44 19.95
N LEU A 684 3.49 46.13 18.80
CA LEU A 684 2.47 45.90 17.78
C LEU A 684 2.51 44.46 17.25
N ALA A 685 3.70 43.92 17.03
CA ALA A 685 3.86 42.53 16.61
C ALA A 685 3.35 41.54 17.69
N LEU A 686 3.63 41.80 18.97
CA LEU A 686 3.13 40.99 20.08
C LEU A 686 1.60 41.08 20.23
N ILE A 687 1.01 42.26 20.02
CA ILE A 687 -0.45 42.43 19.99
C ILE A 687 -1.06 41.64 18.84
N ALA A 688 -0.47 41.72 17.63
CA ALA A 688 -0.92 40.95 16.48
C ALA A 688 -0.83 39.44 16.76
N LEU A 689 0.25 38.98 17.40
CA LEU A 689 0.39 37.58 17.82
C LEU A 689 -0.70 37.19 18.83
N GLY A 690 -0.95 37.98 19.86
CA GLY A 690 -2.01 37.74 20.84
C GLY A 690 -3.41 37.70 20.23
N LEU A 691 -3.72 38.63 19.32
CA LEU A 691 -4.99 38.64 18.57
C LEU A 691 -5.13 37.40 17.69
N SER A 692 -4.02 36.91 17.14
CA SER A 692 -4.02 35.71 16.30
C SER A 692 -4.22 34.45 17.13
N VAL A 693 -3.60 34.34 18.31
CA VAL A 693 -3.90 33.27 19.27
C VAL A 693 -5.38 33.26 19.63
N TYR A 694 -5.98 34.42 19.91
CA TYR A 694 -7.43 34.52 20.09
C TYR A 694 -8.21 34.10 18.83
N GLY A 695 -7.75 34.51 17.64
CA GLY A 695 -8.34 34.14 16.35
C GLY A 695 -8.35 32.62 16.08
N THR A 696 -7.35 31.88 16.56
CA THR A 696 -7.32 30.41 16.42
C THR A 696 -8.49 29.72 17.13
N THR A 697 -9.06 30.32 18.19
CA THR A 697 -10.21 29.74 18.91
C THR A 697 -11.48 29.69 18.07
N PHE A 698 -11.57 30.47 16.99
CA PHE A 698 -12.70 30.46 16.05
C PHE A 698 -12.49 29.51 14.87
N MET A 699 -11.28 28.95 14.70
CA MET A 699 -10.99 28.01 13.64
C MET A 699 -11.54 26.64 14.01
N GLN A 700 -12.35 26.05 13.14
CA GLN A 700 -12.83 24.68 13.33
C GLN A 700 -11.73 23.70 12.92
N GLY A 701 -11.54 22.62 13.67
CA GLY A 701 -10.63 21.55 13.27
C GLY A 701 -11.31 20.43 12.48
N GLU A 702 -10.52 19.76 11.65
CA GLU A 702 -10.94 18.65 10.79
C GLU A 702 -9.75 17.69 10.60
N PHE A 703 -9.87 16.42 10.96
CA PHE A 703 -8.74 15.49 10.87
C PHE A 703 -8.25 15.30 9.42
N PHE A 704 -9.11 14.78 8.55
CA PHE A 704 -8.90 14.66 7.11
C PHE A 704 -10.16 15.11 6.36
N PRO A 705 -10.02 15.80 5.21
CA PRO A 705 -11.15 16.17 4.39
C PRO A 705 -11.75 14.93 3.70
N ALA A 706 -12.99 15.06 3.24
CA ALA A 706 -13.60 14.08 2.35
C ALA A 706 -12.78 13.94 1.05
N SER A 707 -12.77 12.73 0.48
CA SER A 707 -12.13 12.44 -0.80
C SER A 707 -12.65 13.34 -1.92
N ASP A 708 -11.89 13.51 -2.99
CA ASP A 708 -12.31 14.17 -4.24
C ASP A 708 -12.99 13.19 -5.22
N ARG A 709 -13.19 11.94 -4.77
CA ARG A 709 -13.78 10.85 -5.53
C ARG A 709 -15.29 11.03 -5.79
N PRO A 710 -15.80 10.62 -6.96
CA PRO A 710 -17.22 10.77 -7.29
C PRO A 710 -18.13 9.73 -6.61
N GLU A 711 -17.57 8.75 -5.91
CA GLU A 711 -18.34 7.69 -5.25
C GLU A 711 -18.93 8.13 -3.91
N LEU A 712 -20.15 7.64 -3.62
CA LEU A 712 -20.84 7.70 -2.33
C LEU A 712 -21.16 6.28 -1.88
N LEU A 713 -21.00 6.00 -0.59
CA LEU A 713 -21.49 4.78 0.05
C LEU A 713 -22.84 5.07 0.70
N VAL A 714 -23.86 4.32 0.35
CA VAL A 714 -25.16 4.36 1.00
C VAL A 714 -25.37 3.04 1.73
N SER A 715 -25.40 3.08 3.05
CA SER A 715 -25.64 1.90 3.89
C SER A 715 -27.09 1.90 4.36
N LEU A 716 -27.73 0.73 4.28
CA LEU A 716 -29.05 0.43 4.80
C LEU A 716 -28.90 -0.68 5.83
N THR A 717 -29.37 -0.44 7.05
CA THR A 717 -29.36 -1.42 8.13
C THR A 717 -30.76 -1.54 8.69
N LEU A 718 -31.38 -2.69 8.42
CA LEU A 718 -32.70 -3.06 8.89
C LEU A 718 -32.59 -3.62 10.33
N PRO A 719 -33.71 -3.76 11.06
CA PRO A 719 -33.75 -4.52 12.31
C PRO A 719 -33.13 -5.91 12.15
N ALA A 720 -32.49 -6.42 13.21
CA ALA A 720 -31.66 -7.63 13.10
C ALA A 720 -32.43 -8.91 12.72
N ASN A 721 -33.74 -8.94 12.96
CA ASN A 721 -34.64 -10.02 12.57
C ASN A 721 -35.17 -9.91 11.12
N ALA A 722 -34.70 -8.95 10.33
CA ALA A 722 -35.11 -8.80 8.94
C ALA A 722 -34.47 -9.88 8.05
N SER A 723 -35.30 -10.62 7.31
CA SER A 723 -34.82 -11.57 6.30
C SER A 723 -34.09 -10.85 5.16
N GLN A 724 -33.14 -11.55 4.52
CA GLN A 724 -32.43 -11.00 3.36
C GLN A 724 -33.38 -10.56 2.23
N SER A 725 -34.52 -11.23 2.07
CA SER A 725 -35.55 -10.86 1.08
C SER A 725 -36.14 -9.46 1.34
N GLU A 726 -36.38 -9.10 2.60
CA GLU A 726 -36.88 -7.76 2.93
C GLU A 726 -35.80 -6.69 2.75
N THR A 727 -34.55 -7.03 3.10
CA THR A 727 -33.39 -6.20 2.80
C THR A 727 -33.26 -5.95 1.29
N GLN A 728 -33.48 -6.98 0.46
CA GLN A 728 -33.49 -6.84 -1.00
C GLN A 728 -34.62 -5.92 -1.47
N ASN A 729 -35.85 -6.11 -0.98
CA ASN A 729 -36.99 -5.26 -1.33
C ASN A 729 -36.70 -3.78 -1.02
N THR A 730 -36.10 -3.53 0.14
CA THR A 730 -35.74 -2.19 0.60
C THR A 730 -34.62 -1.59 -0.25
N ALA A 731 -33.60 -2.38 -0.61
CA ALA A 731 -32.56 -1.95 -1.54
C ALA A 731 -33.16 -1.60 -2.92
N GLU A 732 -34.05 -2.43 -3.47
CA GLU A 732 -34.70 -2.20 -4.77
C GLU A 732 -35.57 -0.93 -4.79
N LYS A 733 -36.21 -0.56 -3.67
CA LYS A 733 -36.92 0.73 -3.54
C LYS A 733 -35.94 1.90 -3.76
N LEU A 734 -34.74 1.83 -3.19
CA LEU A 734 -33.70 2.86 -3.38
C LEU A 734 -33.11 2.82 -4.79
N GLU A 735 -32.90 1.63 -5.37
CA GLU A 735 -32.45 1.48 -6.76
C GLU A 735 -33.39 2.17 -7.75
N LYS A 736 -34.72 2.03 -7.55
CA LYS A 736 -35.73 2.72 -8.37
C LYS A 736 -35.65 4.25 -8.25
N ALA A 737 -35.30 4.78 -7.07
CA ALA A 737 -35.10 6.21 -6.88
C ALA A 737 -33.79 6.73 -7.50
N LEU A 738 -32.79 5.85 -7.65
CA LEU A 738 -31.53 6.15 -8.32
C LEU A 738 -31.64 6.05 -9.85
N ALA A 739 -32.47 5.13 -10.34
CA ALA A 739 -32.70 4.92 -11.76
C ALA A 739 -33.25 6.18 -12.44
N GLY A 740 -32.58 6.65 -13.50
CA GLY A 740 -32.97 7.87 -14.24
C GLY A 740 -32.51 9.19 -13.60
N ASN A 741 -31.80 9.17 -12.47
CA ASN A 741 -31.24 10.38 -11.87
C ASN A 741 -30.09 10.95 -12.71
N ARG A 742 -30.20 12.22 -13.12
CA ARG A 742 -29.18 12.91 -13.95
C ARG A 742 -27.80 13.00 -13.30
N ASN A 743 -27.71 12.96 -11.96
CA ASN A 743 -26.44 13.07 -11.22
C ASN A 743 -25.72 11.72 -11.06
N VAL A 744 -26.41 10.59 -11.26
CA VAL A 744 -25.87 9.23 -11.11
C VAL A 744 -25.30 8.76 -12.46
N GLU A 745 -24.10 8.19 -12.44
CA GLU A 745 -23.51 7.50 -13.60
C GLU A 745 -23.84 6.02 -13.57
N ARG A 746 -23.58 5.37 -12.42
CA ARG A 746 -23.85 3.95 -12.18
C ARG A 746 -23.96 3.67 -10.68
N PHE A 747 -24.54 2.54 -10.31
CA PHE A 747 -24.55 2.06 -8.93
C PHE A 747 -24.42 0.55 -8.86
N SER A 748 -23.85 0.06 -7.77
CA SER A 748 -23.80 -1.36 -7.46
C SER A 748 -24.31 -1.61 -6.04
N THR A 749 -25.14 -2.63 -5.89
CA THR A 749 -25.84 -2.97 -4.66
C THR A 749 -25.35 -4.31 -4.14
N TYR A 750 -25.06 -4.36 -2.85
CA TYR A 750 -24.68 -5.55 -2.10
C TYR A 750 -25.78 -5.79 -1.06
N VAL A 751 -26.43 -6.94 -1.09
CA VAL A 751 -27.51 -7.33 -0.16
C VAL A 751 -27.05 -8.56 0.62
N GLY A 752 -27.22 -8.56 1.94
CA GLY A 752 -26.70 -9.62 2.81
C GLY A 752 -25.21 -9.47 3.14
N SER A 753 -24.57 -8.40 2.66
CA SER A 753 -23.15 -8.10 2.90
C SER A 753 -22.81 -6.63 2.65
N GLY A 754 -21.71 -6.19 3.25
CA GLY A 754 -21.07 -4.92 2.88
C GLY A 754 -20.45 -4.98 1.48
N ALA A 755 -20.17 -3.79 0.92
CA ALA A 755 -19.46 -3.68 -0.34
C ALA A 755 -18.06 -4.28 -0.23
N ILE A 756 -17.61 -4.93 -1.31
CA ILE A 756 -16.23 -5.42 -1.40
C ILE A 756 -15.27 -4.23 -1.37
N ARG A 757 -14.19 -4.33 -0.59
CA ARG A 757 -13.18 -3.28 -0.48
C ARG A 757 -12.52 -2.98 -1.83
N PHE A 758 -12.84 -1.83 -2.41
CA PHE A 758 -12.27 -1.34 -3.67
C PHE A 758 -11.30 -0.16 -3.49
N TYR A 759 -11.23 0.42 -2.28
CA TYR A 759 -10.25 1.43 -1.90
C TYR A 759 -9.75 1.20 -0.46
N LEU A 760 -8.53 1.64 -0.16
CA LEU A 760 -7.85 1.25 1.07
C LEU A 760 -8.52 1.80 2.34
N PRO A 761 -8.86 3.10 2.48
CA PRO A 761 -9.57 3.61 3.66
C PRO A 761 -11.00 3.10 3.92
N MET A 762 -11.54 2.15 3.16
CA MET A 762 -12.91 1.69 3.39
C MET A 762 -13.04 0.82 4.64
N ASP A 763 -14.03 1.13 5.48
CA ASP A 763 -14.50 0.22 6.52
C ASP A 763 -15.35 -0.90 5.90
N VAL A 764 -15.07 -2.15 6.26
CA VAL A 764 -15.72 -3.33 5.66
C VAL A 764 -16.73 -3.89 6.64
N LEU A 765 -18.00 -3.87 6.26
CA LEU A 765 -19.09 -4.42 7.07
C LEU A 765 -19.10 -5.95 7.00
N LEU A 766 -19.51 -6.59 8.10
CA LEU A 766 -19.72 -8.04 8.16
C LEU A 766 -20.92 -8.45 7.28
N ALA A 767 -20.90 -9.69 6.80
CA ALA A 767 -22.04 -10.28 6.12
C ALA A 767 -23.18 -10.52 7.13
N ASN A 768 -24.34 -9.92 6.86
CA ASN A 768 -25.54 -10.09 7.66
C ASN A 768 -26.77 -9.85 6.77
N GLU A 769 -27.83 -10.65 6.97
CA GLU A 769 -29.04 -10.62 6.15
C GLU A 769 -29.76 -9.26 6.19
N ASN A 770 -29.69 -8.56 7.32
CA ASN A 770 -30.35 -7.27 7.56
C ASN A 770 -29.58 -6.05 7.02
N ILE A 771 -28.44 -6.26 6.34
CA ILE A 771 -27.60 -5.17 5.82
C ILE A 771 -27.59 -5.17 4.30
N ALA A 772 -27.73 -3.97 3.72
CA ALA A 772 -27.38 -3.71 2.35
C ALA A 772 -26.48 -2.48 2.23
N GLN A 773 -25.56 -2.50 1.27
CA GLN A 773 -24.70 -1.37 0.95
C GLN A 773 -24.72 -1.10 -0.54
N ILE A 774 -24.88 0.17 -0.92
CA ILE A 774 -24.92 0.62 -2.30
C ILE A 774 -23.76 1.57 -2.54
N VAL A 775 -22.95 1.26 -3.54
CA VAL A 775 -21.90 2.15 -4.05
C VAL A 775 -22.49 2.93 -5.20
N VAL A 776 -22.71 4.23 -5.02
CA VAL A 776 -23.29 5.12 -6.02
C VAL A 776 -22.18 5.99 -6.61
N VAL A 777 -21.93 5.86 -7.91
CA VAL A 777 -20.93 6.65 -8.63
C VAL A 777 -21.63 7.84 -9.29
N ALA A 778 -21.28 9.06 -8.88
CA ALA A 778 -21.76 10.27 -9.53
C ALA A 778 -20.94 10.59 -10.79
N LYS A 779 -21.46 11.46 -11.66
CA LYS A 779 -20.76 11.88 -12.89
C LYS A 779 -19.53 12.76 -12.65
N ASP A 780 -19.58 13.58 -11.60
CA ASP A 780 -18.51 14.49 -11.21
C ASP A 780 -18.65 14.89 -9.73
N LEU A 781 -17.67 15.62 -9.20
CA LEU A 781 -17.63 16.04 -7.80
C LEU A 781 -18.82 16.94 -7.42
N LYS A 782 -19.23 17.88 -8.28
CA LYS A 782 -20.37 18.77 -8.01
C LYS A 782 -21.70 18.00 -8.05
N ALA A 783 -21.81 17.03 -8.94
CA ALA A 783 -22.94 16.11 -9.03
C ALA A 783 -23.00 15.23 -7.78
N ARG A 784 -21.87 14.77 -7.26
CA ARG A 784 -21.79 14.02 -6.01
C ARG A 784 -22.30 14.83 -4.82
N ASP A 785 -21.91 16.10 -4.67
CA ASP A 785 -22.38 16.93 -3.55
C ASP A 785 -23.87 17.28 -3.64
N ARG A 786 -24.42 17.40 -4.87
CA ARG A 786 -25.88 17.50 -5.07
C ARG A 786 -26.57 16.18 -4.74
N LEU A 787 -26.00 15.07 -5.18
CA LEU A 787 -26.53 13.73 -4.95
C LEU A 787 -26.51 13.36 -3.46
N HIS A 788 -25.47 13.73 -2.72
CA HIS A 788 -25.38 13.54 -1.26
C HIS A 788 -26.56 14.21 -0.54
N ARG A 789 -26.82 15.49 -0.85
CA ARG A 789 -27.99 16.21 -0.31
C ARG A 789 -29.32 15.61 -0.76
N GLN A 790 -29.41 15.16 -2.01
CA GLN A 790 -30.62 14.53 -2.54
C GLN A 790 -30.90 13.19 -1.84
N LEU A 791 -29.88 12.34 -1.67
CA LEU A 791 -30.00 11.04 -1.01
C LEU A 791 -30.37 11.20 0.45
N ASN A 792 -29.73 12.12 1.18
CA ASN A 792 -30.11 12.38 2.58
C ASN A 792 -31.59 12.80 2.71
N ARG A 793 -32.13 13.56 1.74
CA ARG A 793 -33.57 13.88 1.72
C ARG A 793 -34.44 12.65 1.43
N ILE A 794 -34.08 11.86 0.43
CA ILE A 794 -34.81 10.64 0.05
C ILE A 794 -34.86 9.64 1.21
N LEU A 795 -33.72 9.43 1.88
CA LEU A 795 -33.61 8.51 3.00
C LEU A 795 -34.39 9.01 4.22
N ALA A 796 -34.29 10.30 4.54
CA ALA A 796 -35.05 10.88 5.65
C ALA A 796 -36.57 10.80 5.48
N THR A 797 -37.10 10.88 4.25
CA THR A 797 -38.57 10.83 4.03
C THR A 797 -39.09 9.45 3.68
N GLY A 798 -38.30 8.61 3.02
CA GLY A 798 -38.74 7.31 2.47
C GLY A 798 -38.27 6.07 3.22
N PHE A 799 -37.33 6.21 4.17
CA PHE A 799 -36.66 5.11 4.87
C PHE A 799 -36.50 5.40 6.37
N SER A 800 -37.47 6.09 6.98
CA SER A 800 -37.42 6.53 8.39
C SER A 800 -37.52 5.38 9.40
N ASP A 801 -37.92 4.20 8.95
CA ASP A 801 -38.10 2.97 9.72
C ASP A 801 -36.80 2.15 9.87
N ILE A 802 -35.72 2.54 9.19
CA ILE A 802 -34.45 1.83 9.18
C ILE A 802 -33.26 2.78 9.39
N ILE A 803 -32.11 2.24 9.79
CA ILE A 803 -30.89 3.03 9.91
C ILE A 803 -30.29 3.20 8.51
N THR A 804 -30.16 4.44 8.07
CA THR A 804 -29.57 4.78 6.78
C THR A 804 -28.41 5.75 6.94
N ARG A 805 -27.45 5.69 6.03
CA ARG A 805 -26.34 6.65 6.01
C ARG A 805 -25.78 6.85 4.62
N VAL A 806 -25.56 8.11 4.23
CA VAL A 806 -24.83 8.48 3.01
C VAL A 806 -23.47 9.03 3.39
N SER A 807 -22.41 8.27 3.12
CA SER A 807 -21.04 8.67 3.40
C SER A 807 -20.27 8.93 2.12
N PRO A 808 -19.64 10.11 1.94
CA PRO A 808 -18.55 10.25 0.98
C PRO A 808 -17.36 9.37 1.40
N LEU A 809 -16.48 9.06 0.46
CA LEU A 809 -15.25 8.33 0.75
C LEU A 809 -14.27 9.23 1.52
N GLU A 810 -13.48 8.65 2.42
CA GLU A 810 -12.49 9.36 3.23
C GLU A 810 -11.08 9.26 2.61
N LEU A 811 -10.24 10.28 2.83
CA LEU A 811 -8.83 10.31 2.40
C LEU A 811 -7.85 9.74 3.45
N GLY A 812 -8.25 9.70 4.72
CA GLY A 812 -7.43 9.30 5.86
C GLY A 812 -7.70 7.87 6.34
N PRO A 813 -7.25 7.51 7.54
CA PRO A 813 -7.63 6.25 8.20
C PRO A 813 -9.16 6.12 8.34
N PRO A 814 -9.74 4.91 8.22
CA PRO A 814 -11.17 4.69 8.36
C PRO A 814 -11.64 5.07 9.77
N VAL A 815 -12.54 6.05 9.88
CA VAL A 815 -13.16 6.40 11.18
C VAL A 815 -14.55 5.79 11.35
N GLY A 816 -15.18 5.37 10.25
CA GLY A 816 -16.55 4.86 10.25
C GLY A 816 -17.53 6.00 10.46
N TRP A 817 -18.18 6.08 11.63
CA TRP A 817 -19.03 7.21 11.99
C TRP A 817 -18.21 8.39 12.56
N PRO A 818 -18.56 9.65 12.27
CA PRO A 818 -17.74 10.80 12.67
C PRO A 818 -17.60 10.95 14.19
N VAL A 819 -18.69 10.71 14.93
CA VAL A 819 -18.73 10.72 16.39
C VAL A 819 -19.30 9.39 16.88
N LYS A 820 -18.56 8.72 17.75
CA LYS A 820 -19.00 7.48 18.40
C LYS A 820 -18.49 7.41 19.83
N TYR A 821 -19.28 6.87 20.72
CA TYR A 821 -18.93 6.63 22.11
C TYR A 821 -19.13 5.15 22.43
N ARG A 822 -18.07 4.51 22.93
CA ARG A 822 -18.10 3.12 23.35
C ARG A 822 -18.41 3.04 24.83
N VAL A 823 -19.51 2.38 25.17
CA VAL A 823 -19.85 2.00 26.54
C VAL A 823 -19.36 0.58 26.77
N SER A 824 -18.49 0.36 27.74
CA SER A 824 -17.95 -0.97 28.08
C SER A 824 -18.18 -1.28 29.55
N GLY A 825 -18.34 -2.56 29.90
CA GLY A 825 -18.51 -3.02 31.29
C GLY A 825 -18.64 -4.53 31.39
N PRO A 826 -18.71 -5.11 32.60
CA PRO A 826 -18.78 -6.57 32.79
C PRO A 826 -20.17 -7.16 32.49
N ASP A 827 -21.25 -6.46 32.86
CA ASP A 827 -22.63 -6.90 32.62
C ASP A 827 -23.22 -6.20 31.39
N TYR A 828 -23.58 -7.01 30.39
CA TYR A 828 -24.13 -6.54 29.12
C TYR A 828 -25.48 -5.80 29.28
N LEU A 829 -26.37 -6.26 30.16
CA LEU A 829 -27.67 -5.60 30.35
C LEU A 829 -27.49 -4.20 30.94
N LYS A 830 -26.53 -4.04 31.85
CA LYS A 830 -26.17 -2.75 32.40
C LYS A 830 -25.49 -1.86 31.35
N VAL A 831 -24.60 -2.41 30.53
CA VAL A 831 -24.01 -1.70 29.37
C VAL A 831 -25.11 -1.18 28.44
N ARG A 832 -26.14 -1.98 28.13
CA ARG A 832 -27.29 -1.56 27.31
C ARG A 832 -28.09 -0.44 27.95
N SER A 833 -28.37 -0.53 29.25
CA SER A 833 -29.03 0.55 29.99
C SER A 833 -28.23 1.87 29.92
N ILE A 834 -26.91 1.81 30.09
CA ILE A 834 -26.04 2.99 29.99
C ILE A 834 -25.97 3.52 28.54
N ALA A 835 -25.91 2.64 27.53
CA ALA A 835 -25.91 3.01 26.13
C ALA A 835 -27.22 3.70 25.71
N ASN A 836 -28.36 3.26 26.23
CA ASN A 836 -29.65 3.93 26.01
C ASN A 836 -29.68 5.32 26.65
N ARG A 837 -29.22 5.46 27.91
CA ARG A 837 -29.08 6.77 28.56
C ARG A 837 -28.16 7.70 27.78
N LEU A 838 -27.04 7.18 27.27
CA LEU A 838 -26.10 7.94 26.44
C LEU A 838 -26.73 8.35 25.10
N SER A 839 -27.50 7.47 24.48
CA SER A 839 -28.24 7.76 23.24
C SER A 839 -29.26 8.88 23.45
N ASP A 840 -29.98 8.90 24.58
CA ASP A 840 -30.90 9.99 24.92
C ASP A 840 -30.18 11.33 25.11
N VAL A 841 -29.02 11.31 25.78
CA VAL A 841 -28.21 12.51 25.99
C VAL A 841 -27.71 13.08 24.65
N ILE A 842 -27.21 12.21 23.77
CA ILE A 842 -26.75 12.62 22.43
C ILE A 842 -27.94 13.10 21.60
N GLY A 843 -29.05 12.36 21.57
CA GLY A 843 -30.22 12.66 20.73
C GLY A 843 -30.96 13.95 21.11
N ARG A 844 -30.83 14.44 22.34
CA ARG A 844 -31.33 15.76 22.76
C ARG A 844 -30.48 16.92 22.23
N SER A 845 -29.25 16.64 21.77
CA SER A 845 -28.36 17.68 21.26
C SER A 845 -28.74 18.09 19.84
N PRO A 846 -28.94 19.39 19.57
CA PRO A 846 -29.23 19.89 18.21
C PRO A 846 -28.04 19.69 17.25
N SER A 847 -26.86 19.37 17.78
CA SER A 847 -25.63 19.16 17.00
C SER A 847 -25.51 17.73 16.43
N SER A 848 -26.40 16.82 16.83
CA SER A 848 -26.39 15.40 16.43
C SER A 848 -27.50 15.07 15.43
N ARG A 849 -27.31 14.03 14.62
CA ARG A 849 -28.34 13.49 13.70
C ARG A 849 -28.31 11.97 13.73
N GLU A 850 -29.49 11.34 13.64
CA GLU A 850 -29.61 9.88 13.43
C GLU A 850 -28.77 9.05 14.43
N VAL A 851 -29.00 9.30 15.72
CA VAL A 851 -28.33 8.54 16.80
C VAL A 851 -28.74 7.08 16.71
N ASN A 852 -27.76 6.18 16.66
CA ASN A 852 -27.98 4.74 16.60
C ASN A 852 -26.93 3.98 17.42
N GLN A 853 -27.16 2.68 17.60
CA GLN A 853 -26.33 1.81 18.43
C GLN A 853 -25.93 0.54 17.68
N THR A 854 -24.75 -0.01 17.96
CA THR A 854 -24.29 -1.28 17.36
C THR A 854 -25.03 -2.51 17.88
N ALA A 855 -25.72 -2.41 19.01
CA ALA A 855 -26.59 -3.48 19.52
C ALA A 855 -27.86 -3.64 18.66
N GLY A 856 -28.31 -2.57 18.01
CA GLY A 856 -29.54 -2.56 17.23
C GLY A 856 -30.79 -2.87 18.07
N GLU A 857 -31.86 -3.21 17.36
CA GLU A 857 -33.10 -3.70 17.95
C GLU A 857 -32.96 -5.19 18.32
N PRO A 858 -33.53 -5.64 19.44
CA PRO A 858 -33.59 -7.06 19.79
C PRO A 858 -34.25 -7.88 18.67
N GLU A 859 -33.78 -9.10 18.46
CA GLU A 859 -34.46 -10.07 17.61
C GLU A 859 -35.53 -10.85 18.38
N ARG A 860 -36.51 -11.39 17.65
CA ARG A 860 -37.54 -12.25 18.25
C ARG A 860 -37.01 -13.68 18.33
N VAL A 861 -37.05 -14.27 19.52
CA VAL A 861 -36.56 -15.63 19.76
C VAL A 861 -37.68 -16.50 20.31
N ILE A 862 -37.73 -17.76 19.83
CA ILE A 862 -38.63 -18.79 20.36
C ILE A 862 -37.77 -19.77 21.16
N THR A 863 -37.93 -19.76 22.48
CA THR A 863 -37.24 -20.72 23.36
C THR A 863 -38.18 -21.84 23.74
N LEU A 864 -37.87 -23.07 23.33
CA LEU A 864 -38.62 -24.25 23.77
C LEU A 864 -38.17 -24.65 25.17
N LYS A 865 -39.02 -24.40 26.18
CA LYS A 865 -38.80 -24.89 27.54
C LYS A 865 -39.17 -26.37 27.60
N VAL A 866 -38.16 -27.22 27.61
CA VAL A 866 -38.32 -28.69 27.70
C VAL A 866 -38.43 -29.11 29.16
N ASN A 867 -39.52 -29.81 29.49
CA ASN A 867 -39.62 -30.56 30.74
C ASN A 867 -38.79 -31.84 30.59
N GLN A 868 -37.57 -31.82 31.13
CA GLN A 868 -36.62 -32.92 30.98
C GLN A 868 -37.13 -34.24 31.58
N THR A 869 -37.96 -34.20 32.62
CA THR A 869 -38.55 -35.40 33.22
C THR A 869 -39.57 -36.03 32.28
N ALA A 870 -40.46 -35.22 31.69
CA ALA A 870 -41.46 -35.70 30.73
C ALA A 870 -40.82 -36.17 29.42
N ALA A 871 -39.81 -35.45 28.91
CA ALA A 871 -39.08 -35.83 27.70
C ALA A 871 -38.37 -37.18 27.88
N ARG A 872 -37.70 -37.42 29.02
CA ARG A 872 -37.07 -38.71 29.33
C ARG A 872 -38.08 -39.85 29.48
N ALA A 873 -39.23 -39.58 30.11
CA ALA A 873 -40.32 -40.57 30.21
C ALA A 873 -40.89 -40.95 28.83
N ALA A 874 -40.91 -39.99 27.90
CA ALA A 874 -41.27 -40.18 26.50
C ALA A 874 -40.15 -40.81 25.65
N GLY A 875 -38.96 -41.08 26.22
CA GLY A 875 -37.81 -41.61 25.49
C GLY A 875 -37.18 -40.60 24.52
N VAL A 876 -37.34 -39.29 24.75
CA VAL A 876 -36.82 -38.21 23.89
C VAL A 876 -35.72 -37.43 24.63
N SER A 877 -34.58 -37.21 23.97
CA SER A 877 -33.51 -36.33 24.47
C SER A 877 -33.59 -34.93 23.86
N SER A 878 -33.04 -33.91 24.54
CA SER A 878 -32.98 -32.55 24.00
C SER A 878 -32.17 -32.48 22.70
N GLU A 879 -31.16 -33.35 22.53
CA GLU A 879 -30.38 -33.44 21.30
C GLU A 879 -31.22 -33.99 20.13
N SER A 880 -31.97 -35.08 20.36
CA SER A 880 -32.88 -35.65 19.35
C SER A 880 -33.94 -34.64 18.94
N LEU A 881 -34.52 -33.93 19.92
CA LEU A 881 -35.44 -32.84 19.68
C LEU A 881 -34.79 -31.74 18.82
N ALA A 882 -33.61 -31.24 19.21
CA ALA A 882 -32.92 -30.20 18.46
C ALA A 882 -32.60 -30.62 17.01
N ARG A 883 -32.18 -31.87 16.80
CA ARG A 883 -31.87 -32.41 15.46
C ARG A 883 -33.12 -32.53 14.59
N MET A 884 -34.24 -32.95 15.18
CA MET A 884 -35.52 -33.03 14.48
C MET A 884 -36.03 -31.64 14.11
N LEU A 885 -36.03 -30.70 15.06
CA LEU A 885 -36.40 -29.30 14.80
C LEU A 885 -35.51 -28.69 13.71
N ASN A 886 -34.20 -28.92 13.78
CA ASN A 886 -33.28 -28.44 12.74
C ASN A 886 -33.62 -29.02 11.36
N THR A 887 -33.94 -30.32 11.29
CA THR A 887 -34.35 -30.97 10.03
C THR A 887 -35.66 -30.38 9.48
N VAL A 888 -36.62 -30.04 10.34
CA VAL A 888 -37.89 -29.44 9.91
C VAL A 888 -37.69 -28.02 9.37
N TRP A 889 -37.00 -27.14 10.12
CA TRP A 889 -36.93 -25.70 9.79
C TRP A 889 -35.74 -25.30 8.91
N SER A 890 -34.52 -25.73 9.26
CA SER A 890 -33.27 -25.37 8.57
C SER A 890 -32.83 -26.42 7.56
N GLY A 891 -33.36 -27.64 7.68
CA GLY A 891 -32.97 -28.81 6.92
C GLY A 891 -31.74 -29.52 7.47
N SER A 892 -31.58 -30.78 7.08
CA SER A 892 -30.37 -31.57 7.33
C SER A 892 -29.81 -32.11 6.01
N ILE A 893 -28.49 -32.02 5.84
CA ILE A 893 -27.82 -32.55 4.65
C ILE A 893 -27.81 -34.08 4.77
N VAL A 894 -28.46 -34.77 3.84
CA VAL A 894 -28.56 -36.24 3.83
C VAL A 894 -27.56 -36.90 2.90
N THR A 895 -27.28 -36.26 1.76
CA THR A 895 -26.28 -36.72 0.77
C THR A 895 -25.89 -35.55 -0.14
N SER A 896 -25.09 -35.79 -1.16
CA SER A 896 -24.78 -34.83 -2.22
C SER A 896 -24.93 -35.46 -3.60
N VAL A 897 -25.32 -34.64 -4.58
CA VAL A 897 -25.37 -35.01 -5.99
C VAL A 897 -24.14 -34.47 -6.68
N ARG A 898 -23.52 -35.27 -7.55
CA ARG A 898 -22.40 -34.84 -8.37
C ARG A 898 -22.89 -34.20 -9.67
N ASP A 899 -22.96 -32.88 -9.68
CA ASP A 899 -23.23 -32.09 -10.88
C ASP A 899 -21.89 -31.69 -11.51
N ASN A 900 -21.38 -32.54 -12.40
CA ASN A 900 -20.08 -32.40 -13.07
C ASN A 900 -18.88 -32.31 -12.10
N ASP A 901 -18.28 -31.13 -11.97
CA ASP A 901 -17.15 -30.81 -11.11
C ASP A 901 -17.58 -30.28 -9.72
N ARG A 902 -18.91 -30.20 -9.47
CA ARG A 902 -19.47 -29.70 -8.21
C ARG A 902 -20.28 -30.77 -7.49
N LEU A 903 -20.21 -30.73 -6.17
CA LEU A 903 -21.13 -31.44 -5.29
C LEU A 903 -22.22 -30.47 -4.84
N VAL A 904 -23.46 -30.84 -5.07
CA VAL A 904 -24.65 -30.10 -4.64
C VAL A 904 -25.26 -30.85 -3.47
N ASP A 905 -25.34 -30.22 -2.30
CA ASP A 905 -25.90 -30.84 -1.12
C ASP A 905 -27.40 -31.10 -1.29
N VAL A 906 -27.84 -32.30 -0.92
CA VAL A 906 -29.24 -32.70 -0.85
C VAL A 906 -29.70 -32.47 0.58
N VAL A 907 -30.53 -31.45 0.77
CA VAL A 907 -31.06 -31.05 2.07
C VAL A 907 -32.46 -31.62 2.24
N LEU A 908 -32.64 -32.48 3.24
CA LEU A 908 -33.95 -32.94 3.68
C LEU A 908 -34.57 -31.87 4.59
N ARG A 909 -35.76 -31.38 4.23
CA ARG A 909 -36.50 -30.39 5.01
C ARG A 909 -38.00 -30.57 4.88
N ALA A 910 -38.75 -30.02 5.83
CA ALA A 910 -40.22 -30.01 5.78
C ALA A 910 -40.73 -29.05 4.68
N ARG A 911 -42.02 -29.16 4.35
CA ARG A 911 -42.67 -28.29 3.36
C ARG A 911 -42.85 -26.87 3.92
N ASP A 912 -42.86 -25.87 3.05
CA ASP A 912 -42.94 -24.45 3.48
C ASP A 912 -44.19 -24.13 4.31
N ASN A 913 -45.32 -24.77 4.03
CA ASN A 913 -46.55 -24.59 4.81
C ASN A 913 -46.43 -25.07 6.27
N GLU A 914 -45.59 -26.06 6.54
CA GLU A 914 -45.30 -26.58 7.88
C GLU A 914 -44.25 -25.70 8.59
N ARG A 915 -43.27 -25.17 7.85
CA ARG A 915 -42.20 -24.31 8.38
C ARG A 915 -42.68 -22.92 8.79
N LEU A 916 -43.51 -22.30 7.95
CA LEU A 916 -43.96 -20.91 8.12
C LEU A 916 -45.10 -20.78 9.14
N ASN A 917 -45.77 -21.88 9.49
CA ASN A 917 -46.87 -21.88 10.45
C ASN A 917 -46.38 -22.16 11.87
N LEU A 918 -46.54 -21.19 12.77
CA LEU A 918 -46.15 -21.33 14.18
C LEU A 918 -47.04 -22.32 14.95
N ALA A 919 -48.23 -22.66 14.44
CA ALA A 919 -49.07 -23.73 14.99
C ALA A 919 -48.51 -25.15 14.75
N THR A 920 -47.46 -25.27 13.91
CA THR A 920 -46.75 -26.54 13.72
C THR A 920 -46.03 -26.98 15.00
N PHE A 921 -45.57 -26.06 15.86
CA PHE A 921 -44.92 -26.41 17.13
C PHE A 921 -45.82 -27.23 18.07
N SER A 922 -47.13 -27.03 18.04
CA SER A 922 -48.07 -27.77 18.90
C SER A 922 -48.55 -29.09 18.29
N SER A 923 -48.45 -29.23 16.96
CA SER A 923 -48.90 -30.41 16.21
C SER A 923 -47.77 -31.33 15.76
N LEU A 924 -46.50 -30.90 15.89
CA LEU A 924 -45.34 -31.73 15.58
C LEU A 924 -45.29 -32.96 16.49
N THR A 925 -45.26 -34.15 15.91
CA THR A 925 -45.05 -35.40 16.64
C THR A 925 -43.60 -35.82 16.55
N ILE A 926 -43.08 -36.32 17.67
CA ILE A 926 -41.72 -36.85 17.78
C ILE A 926 -41.83 -38.33 18.10
N GLN A 927 -41.06 -39.12 17.37
CA GLN A 927 -40.98 -40.55 17.61
C GLN A 927 -40.11 -40.82 18.85
N GLY A 928 -40.69 -41.46 19.86
CA GLY A 928 -39.96 -41.96 21.02
C GLY A 928 -39.14 -43.20 20.68
N ASN A 929 -38.25 -43.61 21.59
CA ASN A 929 -37.41 -44.82 21.43
C ASN A 929 -38.22 -46.12 21.24
N ASP A 930 -39.46 -46.15 21.71
CA ASP A 930 -40.40 -47.26 21.56
C ASP A 930 -41.20 -47.21 20.24
N GLY A 931 -40.88 -46.27 19.35
CA GLY A 931 -41.53 -46.07 18.06
C GLY A 931 -42.86 -45.33 18.14
N LYS A 932 -43.35 -44.96 19.33
CA LYS A 932 -44.61 -44.21 19.49
C LYS A 932 -44.43 -42.76 19.07
N GLN A 933 -45.44 -42.19 18.42
CA GLN A 933 -45.49 -40.78 18.11
C GLN A 933 -46.08 -39.98 19.26
N ILE A 934 -45.30 -39.05 19.81
CA ILE A 934 -45.67 -38.23 20.97
C ILE A 934 -45.69 -36.77 20.54
N PRO A 935 -46.78 -36.01 20.78
CA PRO A 935 -46.84 -34.60 20.42
C PRO A 935 -45.81 -33.78 21.21
N LEU A 936 -45.15 -32.83 20.54
CA LEU A 936 -44.13 -31.97 21.15
C LEU A 936 -44.66 -31.21 22.39
N SER A 937 -45.94 -30.85 22.38
CA SER A 937 -46.64 -30.19 23.47
C SER A 937 -46.70 -31.01 24.77
N ALA A 938 -46.48 -32.33 24.72
CA ALA A 938 -46.46 -33.18 25.92
C ALA A 938 -45.24 -32.93 26.83
N PHE A 939 -44.14 -32.41 26.29
CA PHE A 939 -42.89 -32.22 27.05
C PHE A 939 -42.12 -30.94 26.72
N ALA A 940 -42.56 -30.12 25.75
CA ALA A 940 -41.95 -28.83 25.46
C ALA A 940 -43.00 -27.73 25.31
N THR A 941 -42.72 -26.55 25.88
CA THR A 941 -43.57 -25.36 25.75
C THR A 941 -42.80 -24.22 25.07
N PRO A 942 -43.31 -23.63 23.97
CA PRO A 942 -42.68 -22.48 23.34
C PRO A 942 -42.87 -21.22 24.18
N VAL A 943 -41.76 -20.55 24.50
CA VAL A 943 -41.73 -19.25 25.16
C VAL A 943 -41.23 -18.22 24.18
N TRP A 944 -42.07 -17.22 23.92
CA TRP A 944 -41.75 -16.09 23.06
C TRP A 944 -40.97 -15.06 23.84
N GLY A 945 -39.83 -14.64 23.30
CA GLY A 945 -38.96 -13.66 23.92
C GLY A 945 -38.28 -12.78 22.88
N VAL A 946 -37.45 -11.88 23.38
CA VAL A 946 -36.52 -11.11 22.57
C VAL A 946 -35.12 -11.27 23.14
N ASP A 947 -34.13 -11.31 22.27
CA ASP A 947 -32.72 -11.39 22.65
C ASP A 947 -31.88 -10.50 21.73
N ASP A 948 -30.65 -10.17 22.14
CA ASP A 948 -29.73 -9.45 21.29
C ASP A 948 -28.91 -10.43 20.44
N PRO A 949 -28.99 -10.36 19.10
CA PRO A 949 -28.36 -11.37 18.23
C PRO A 949 -26.84 -11.30 18.26
N VAL A 950 -26.28 -10.13 18.57
CA VAL A 950 -24.83 -9.88 18.50
C VAL A 950 -24.36 -9.14 19.75
N ILE A 951 -23.48 -9.79 20.51
CA ILE A 951 -22.78 -9.17 21.64
C ILE A 951 -21.34 -8.87 21.25
N TRP A 952 -21.03 -7.57 21.12
CA TRP A 952 -19.68 -7.11 20.81
C TRP A 952 -18.79 -7.15 22.04
N ARG A 953 -17.61 -7.76 21.94
CA ARG A 953 -16.62 -7.84 23.03
C ARG A 953 -15.27 -7.28 22.60
N ARG A 954 -14.64 -6.47 23.46
CA ARG A 954 -13.28 -5.96 23.28
C ARG A 954 -12.51 -6.21 24.56
N GLN A 955 -11.33 -6.83 24.44
CA GLN A 955 -10.52 -7.22 25.61
C GLN A 955 -11.35 -8.00 26.65
N ARG A 956 -12.22 -8.92 26.17
CA ARG A 956 -13.16 -9.75 26.94
C ARG A 956 -14.35 -9.03 27.59
N LEU A 957 -14.42 -7.70 27.56
CA LEU A 957 -15.57 -6.95 28.08
C LEU A 957 -16.63 -6.71 26.99
N PRO A 958 -17.93 -6.93 27.26
CA PRO A 958 -18.99 -6.50 26.35
C PRO A 958 -19.01 -4.98 26.22
N PHE A 959 -19.33 -4.50 25.02
CA PHE A 959 -19.48 -3.08 24.75
C PHE A 959 -20.59 -2.81 23.75
N ILE A 960 -21.16 -1.60 23.83
CA ILE A 960 -22.10 -1.07 22.83
C ILE A 960 -21.55 0.28 22.37
N THR A 961 -21.51 0.49 21.06
CA THR A 961 -21.10 1.77 20.49
C THR A 961 -22.34 2.57 20.13
N VAL A 962 -22.49 3.74 20.75
CA VAL A 962 -23.48 4.75 20.40
C VAL A 962 -22.83 5.69 19.40
N GLN A 963 -23.44 5.87 18.24
CA GLN A 963 -22.85 6.62 17.12
C GLN A 963 -23.88 7.55 16.48
N THR A 964 -23.41 8.64 15.88
CA THR A 964 -24.27 9.68 15.31
C THR A 964 -23.59 10.37 14.14
N ASP A 965 -24.41 10.85 13.19
CA ASP A 965 -23.95 11.75 12.13
C ASP A 965 -24.05 13.22 12.57
N LEU A 966 -23.43 14.10 11.80
CA LEU A 966 -23.32 15.52 12.11
C LEU A 966 -24.55 16.28 11.60
N ALA A 967 -24.99 17.28 12.36
CA ALA A 967 -25.95 18.24 11.83
C ALA A 967 -25.35 19.02 10.64
N PRO A 968 -26.18 19.46 9.66
CA PRO A 968 -25.68 20.12 8.45
C PRO A 968 -24.80 21.34 8.75
N GLY A 969 -23.60 21.37 8.17
CA GLY A 969 -22.66 22.48 8.31
C GLY A 969 -21.76 22.41 9.56
N LEU A 970 -21.96 21.43 10.45
CA LEU A 970 -21.06 21.19 11.59
C LEU A 970 -19.94 20.21 11.24
N ARG A 971 -18.84 20.29 11.98
CA ARG A 971 -17.68 19.38 11.90
C ARG A 971 -17.61 18.49 13.14
N ALA A 972 -16.97 17.33 13.01
CA ALA A 972 -16.92 16.32 14.09
C ALA A 972 -16.35 16.88 15.41
N GLU A 973 -15.32 17.72 15.34
CA GLU A 973 -14.71 18.33 16.53
C GLU A 973 -15.66 19.30 17.24
N ALA A 974 -16.38 20.14 16.51
CA ALA A 974 -17.36 21.05 17.09
C ALA A 974 -18.53 20.29 17.75
N VAL A 975 -18.98 19.19 17.13
CA VAL A 975 -20.05 18.34 17.69
C VAL A 975 -19.56 17.60 18.93
N SER A 976 -18.37 16.99 18.90
CA SER A 976 -17.75 16.35 20.06
C SER A 976 -17.57 17.34 21.22
N ALA A 977 -17.01 18.52 20.96
CA ALA A 977 -16.81 19.55 21.98
C ALA A 977 -18.14 20.02 22.60
N ALA A 978 -19.21 20.10 21.80
CA ALA A 978 -20.55 20.43 22.31
C ALA A 978 -21.18 19.30 23.15
N LEU A 979 -20.92 18.04 22.81
CA LEU A 979 -21.42 16.86 23.54
C LEU A 979 -20.62 16.55 24.81
N ARG A 980 -19.34 16.90 24.82
CA ARG A 980 -18.38 16.55 25.89
C ARG A 980 -18.86 16.90 27.30
N PRO A 981 -19.40 18.11 27.59
CA PRO A 981 -19.90 18.42 28.94
C PRO A 981 -21.05 17.51 29.40
N ALA A 982 -21.93 17.10 28.48
CA ALA A 982 -23.06 16.23 28.80
C ALA A 982 -22.62 14.78 28.98
N VAL A 983 -21.69 14.31 28.16
CA VAL A 983 -21.10 12.96 28.26
C VAL A 983 -20.22 12.83 29.51
N ASP A 984 -19.45 13.86 29.86
CA ASP A 984 -18.58 13.85 31.05
C ASP A 984 -19.39 13.80 32.35
N ARG A 985 -20.56 14.47 32.40
CA ARG A 985 -21.51 14.32 33.52
C ARG A 985 -22.01 12.88 33.65
N LEU A 986 -22.42 12.26 32.54
CA LEU A 986 -22.84 10.86 32.54
C LEU A 986 -21.69 9.92 32.94
N ARG A 987 -20.46 10.21 32.49
CA ARG A 987 -19.25 9.44 32.83
C ARG A 987 -18.97 9.47 34.32
N ALA A 988 -19.19 10.61 34.98
CA ALA A 988 -18.99 10.75 36.43
C ALA A 988 -20.02 9.97 37.28
N GLU A 989 -21.18 9.62 36.72
CA GLU A 989 -22.23 8.83 37.39
C GLU A 989 -22.09 7.31 37.18
N LEU A 990 -21.08 6.85 36.44
CA LEU A 990 -20.93 5.43 36.12
C LEU A 990 -20.49 4.61 37.34
N PRO A 991 -21.04 3.40 37.52
CA PRO A 991 -20.51 2.46 38.51
C PRO A 991 -19.08 2.02 38.19
N GLU A 992 -18.34 1.56 39.20
CA GLU A 992 -17.01 0.98 38.99
C GLU A 992 -17.06 -0.20 37.99
N GLY A 993 -16.03 -0.30 37.14
CA GLY A 993 -15.94 -1.29 36.08
C GLY A 993 -16.66 -0.93 34.78
N TYR A 994 -17.38 0.20 34.71
CA TYR A 994 -17.99 0.73 33.49
C TYR A 994 -17.22 1.94 32.96
N SER A 995 -17.11 2.07 31.65
CA SER A 995 -16.40 3.18 31.00
C SER A 995 -17.11 3.65 29.74
N ILE A 996 -17.01 4.96 29.48
CA ILE A 996 -17.43 5.59 28.22
C ILE A 996 -16.21 6.22 27.56
N GLU A 997 -15.74 5.59 26.48
CA GLU A 997 -14.63 6.06 25.66
C GLU A 997 -15.14 6.74 24.40
N GLU A 998 -14.57 7.88 24.03
CA GLU A 998 -14.83 8.51 22.74
C GLU A 998 -14.04 7.84 21.62
N GLY A 999 -14.66 7.76 20.44
CA GLY A 999 -14.06 7.31 19.20
C GLY A 999 -14.55 8.14 18.02
N GLY A 1000 -14.05 7.83 16.84
CA GLY A 1000 -14.43 8.52 15.60
C GLY A 1000 -13.33 9.46 15.14
N ALA A 1001 -13.69 10.51 14.40
CA ALA A 1001 -12.71 11.41 13.78
C ALA A 1001 -11.88 12.19 14.79
N VAL A 1002 -12.49 12.62 15.91
CA VAL A 1002 -11.82 13.42 16.94
C VAL A 1002 -10.79 12.60 17.70
N ALA A 1003 -11.14 11.39 18.12
CA ALA A 1003 -10.21 10.49 18.82
C ALA A 1003 -9.02 10.09 17.94
N GLU A 1004 -9.23 9.81 16.65
CA GLU A 1004 -8.13 9.53 15.71
C GLU A 1004 -7.27 10.78 15.43
N SER A 1005 -7.88 11.97 15.41
CA SER A 1005 -7.17 13.25 15.32
C SER A 1005 -6.27 13.48 16.52
N GLU A 1006 -6.78 13.29 17.74
CA GLU A 1006 -6.02 13.46 18.97
C GLU A 1006 -4.86 12.46 19.07
N LYS A 1007 -5.08 11.21 18.65
CA LYS A 1007 -4.03 10.20 18.53
C LYS A 1007 -2.96 10.59 17.49
N GLY A 1008 -3.37 11.13 16.34
CA GLY A 1008 -2.46 11.66 15.33
C GLY A 1008 -1.63 12.84 15.85
N ASN A 1009 -2.28 13.86 16.42
CA ASN A 1009 -1.64 15.07 16.92
C ASN A 1009 -0.69 14.79 18.10
N SER A 1010 -1.10 13.96 19.06
CA SER A 1010 -0.26 13.56 20.20
C SER A 1010 1.02 12.84 19.74
N SER A 1011 0.94 12.02 18.69
CA SER A 1011 2.13 11.36 18.11
C SER A 1011 3.12 12.35 17.49
N VAL A 1012 2.65 13.47 16.93
CA VAL A 1012 3.50 14.55 16.41
C VAL A 1012 4.10 15.36 17.56
N TYR A 1013 3.29 15.73 18.56
CA TYR A 1013 3.75 16.50 19.72
C TYR A 1013 4.81 15.76 20.54
N ALA A 1014 4.75 14.43 20.61
CA ALA A 1014 5.77 13.61 21.25
C ALA A 1014 7.18 13.78 20.65
N ILE A 1015 7.29 14.17 19.37
CA ILE A 1015 8.55 14.27 18.62
C ILE A 1015 9.06 15.72 18.52
N LEU A 1016 8.19 16.70 18.76
CA LEU A 1016 8.56 18.11 18.76
C LEU A 1016 9.76 18.45 19.68
N PRO A 1017 9.88 17.91 20.91
CA PRO A 1017 11.05 18.19 21.76
C PRO A 1017 12.37 17.76 21.12
N VAL A 1018 12.42 16.56 20.53
CA VAL A 1018 13.61 16.04 19.84
C VAL A 1018 13.96 16.93 18.65
N THR A 1019 12.94 17.34 17.89
CA THR A 1019 13.10 18.23 16.74
C THR A 1019 13.64 19.60 17.15
N LEU A 1020 13.13 20.15 18.25
CA LEU A 1020 13.61 21.42 18.81
C LEU A 1020 15.07 21.31 19.24
N VAL A 1021 15.48 20.21 19.89
CA VAL A 1021 16.88 19.98 20.27
C VAL A 1021 17.80 19.91 19.04
N ILE A 1022 17.39 19.21 17.99
CA ILE A 1022 18.16 19.15 16.73
C ILE A 1022 18.27 20.54 16.09
N MET A 1023 17.16 21.29 16.01
CA MET A 1023 17.17 22.66 15.49
C MET A 1023 18.08 23.57 16.34
N LEU A 1024 17.98 23.51 17.67
CA LEU A 1024 18.84 24.28 18.58
C LEU A 1024 20.31 23.96 18.34
N LEU A 1025 20.68 22.69 18.19
CA LEU A 1025 22.04 22.27 17.92
C LEU A 1025 22.56 22.81 16.59
N LEU A 1026 21.77 22.72 15.51
CA LEU A 1026 22.12 23.27 14.19
C LEU A 1026 22.28 24.80 14.22
N LEU A 1027 21.35 25.49 14.89
CA LEU A 1027 21.39 26.95 15.05
C LEU A 1027 22.58 27.39 15.90
N MET A 1028 22.92 26.65 16.95
CA MET A 1028 24.06 26.95 17.81
C MET A 1028 25.39 26.73 17.08
N LEU A 1029 25.48 25.69 16.25
CA LEU A 1029 26.65 25.43 15.41
C LEU A 1029 26.89 26.58 14.41
N GLN A 1030 25.82 27.16 13.88
CA GLN A 1030 25.88 28.30 12.94
C GLN A 1030 26.13 29.65 13.64
N LEU A 1031 25.32 30.01 14.64
CA LEU A 1031 25.29 31.36 15.23
C LEU A 1031 26.27 31.54 16.39
N ARG A 1032 26.71 30.45 17.04
CA ARG A 1032 27.66 30.42 18.17
C ARG A 1032 27.33 31.37 19.32
N ASN A 1033 26.06 31.77 19.47
CA ASN A 1033 25.61 32.73 20.47
C ASN A 1033 24.16 32.46 20.87
N TYR A 1034 23.94 32.22 22.16
CA TYR A 1034 22.64 31.88 22.73
C TYR A 1034 21.56 32.94 22.47
N SER A 1035 21.91 34.23 22.57
CA SER A 1035 20.93 35.32 22.39
C SER A 1035 20.43 35.42 20.94
N ARG A 1036 21.33 35.16 19.97
CA ARG A 1036 21.01 35.17 18.54
C ARG A 1036 20.15 33.97 18.15
N MET A 1037 20.48 32.80 18.71
CA MET A 1037 19.68 31.58 18.57
C MET A 1037 18.26 31.76 19.14
N ALA A 1038 18.14 32.31 20.35
CA ALA A 1038 16.84 32.57 20.97
C ALA A 1038 16.01 33.54 20.12
N LEU A 1039 16.62 34.61 19.61
CA LEU A 1039 15.94 35.56 18.73
C LEU A 1039 15.44 34.90 17.43
N ALA A 1040 16.24 34.03 16.79
CA ALA A 1040 15.82 33.32 15.58
C ALA A 1040 14.60 32.41 15.82
N ILE A 1041 14.57 31.69 16.95
CA ILE A 1041 13.45 30.80 17.31
C ILE A 1041 12.21 31.61 17.67
N LEU A 1042 12.36 32.73 18.38
CA LEU A 1042 11.25 33.62 18.73
C LEU A 1042 10.56 34.23 17.50
N MET A 1043 11.19 34.20 16.31
CA MET A 1043 10.53 34.62 15.07
C MET A 1043 9.49 33.59 14.56
N ALA A 1044 9.63 32.30 14.88
CA ALA A 1044 8.75 31.26 14.34
C ALA A 1044 7.24 31.45 14.68
N PRO A 1045 6.83 31.80 15.91
CA PRO A 1045 5.43 32.04 16.25
C PRO A 1045 4.77 33.18 15.45
N PHE A 1046 5.55 34.13 14.92
CA PHE A 1046 5.01 35.25 14.14
C PHE A 1046 4.52 34.87 12.73
N GLY A 1047 4.61 33.59 12.35
CA GLY A 1047 3.85 33.06 11.22
C GLY A 1047 2.35 32.90 11.51
N LEU A 1048 1.95 32.74 12.78
CA LEU A 1048 0.57 32.48 13.19
C LEU A 1048 -0.43 33.56 12.73
N PRO A 1049 -0.15 34.87 12.83
CA PRO A 1049 -1.05 35.89 12.31
C PRO A 1049 -1.36 35.76 10.83
N GLY A 1050 -0.38 35.33 10.03
CA GLY A 1050 -0.59 35.08 8.61
C GLY A 1050 -1.46 33.85 8.34
N ILE A 1051 -1.27 32.78 9.11
CA ILE A 1051 -2.08 31.55 9.03
C ILE A 1051 -3.55 31.88 9.31
N VAL A 1052 -3.83 32.59 10.41
CA VAL A 1052 -5.20 32.98 10.79
C VAL A 1052 -5.83 33.91 9.75
N LEU A 1053 -5.07 34.90 9.26
CA LEU A 1053 -5.54 35.84 8.24
C LEU A 1053 -5.90 35.15 6.92
N ALA A 1054 -5.20 34.08 6.54
CA ALA A 1054 -5.49 33.34 5.32
C ALA A 1054 -6.59 32.30 5.49
N MET A 1055 -6.63 31.59 6.62
CA MET A 1055 -7.54 30.45 6.81
C MET A 1055 -8.93 30.86 7.30
N LEU A 1056 -9.04 31.87 8.18
CA LEU A 1056 -10.31 32.26 8.78
C LEU A 1056 -11.32 32.80 7.75
N PRO A 1057 -10.96 33.71 6.81
CA PRO A 1057 -11.88 34.18 5.77
C PRO A 1057 -12.22 33.10 4.74
N GLY A 1058 -11.30 32.16 4.49
CA GLY A 1058 -11.49 31.05 3.58
C GLY A 1058 -12.39 29.94 4.13
N GLY A 1059 -12.74 29.97 5.42
CA GLY A 1059 -13.48 28.91 6.09
C GLY A 1059 -12.74 27.56 6.05
N THR A 1060 -11.42 27.57 5.87
CA THR A 1060 -10.61 26.36 5.79
C THR A 1060 -10.29 25.86 7.19
N PRO A 1061 -10.59 24.58 7.52
CA PRO A 1061 -10.41 24.07 8.87
C PRO A 1061 -8.94 23.80 9.19
N MET A 1062 -8.62 23.86 10.49
CA MET A 1062 -7.30 23.52 11.03
C MET A 1062 -7.18 22.00 11.18
N GLY A 1063 -6.67 21.34 10.15
CA GLY A 1063 -6.51 19.88 10.16
C GLY A 1063 -5.11 19.37 10.40
N PHE A 1064 -4.97 18.04 10.42
CA PHE A 1064 -3.68 17.37 10.58
C PHE A 1064 -2.67 17.86 9.53
N VAL A 1065 -3.06 17.91 8.26
CA VAL A 1065 -2.19 18.38 7.16
C VAL A 1065 -1.81 19.86 7.31
N ALA A 1066 -2.72 20.71 7.81
CA ALA A 1066 -2.44 22.12 8.08
C ALA A 1066 -1.40 22.28 9.21
N LEU A 1067 -1.51 21.48 10.28
CA LEU A 1067 -0.52 21.43 11.36
C LEU A 1067 0.88 21.11 10.83
N LEU A 1068 1.02 20.16 9.90
CA LEU A 1068 2.30 19.86 9.25
C LEU A 1068 2.84 21.08 8.49
N GLY A 1069 1.97 21.83 7.81
CA GLY A 1069 2.30 23.10 7.16
C GLY A 1069 2.83 24.16 8.12
N VAL A 1070 2.24 24.28 9.31
CA VAL A 1070 2.69 25.22 10.35
C VAL A 1070 4.09 24.87 10.85
N ILE A 1071 4.36 23.58 11.09
CA ILE A 1071 5.69 23.12 11.54
C ILE A 1071 6.73 23.34 10.42
N ALA A 1072 6.39 23.02 9.17
CA ALA A 1072 7.23 23.29 8.02
C ALA A 1072 7.55 24.80 7.85
N LEU A 1073 6.54 25.65 8.03
CA LEU A 1073 6.68 27.09 7.98
C LEU A 1073 7.62 27.61 9.08
N ALA A 1074 7.54 27.09 10.31
CA ALA A 1074 8.46 27.48 11.37
C ALA A 1074 9.93 27.30 10.95
N GLY A 1075 10.28 26.19 10.30
CA GLY A 1075 11.62 25.95 9.75
C GLY A 1075 12.04 26.99 8.70
N MET A 1076 11.13 27.35 7.78
CA MET A 1076 11.38 28.41 6.78
C MET A 1076 11.63 29.77 7.40
N ILE A 1077 10.82 30.16 8.40
CA ILE A 1077 10.95 31.44 9.10
C ILE A 1077 12.29 31.51 9.84
N ILE A 1078 12.65 30.44 10.55
CA ILE A 1078 13.92 30.34 11.27
C ILE A 1078 15.08 30.47 10.29
N ARG A 1079 15.05 29.77 9.14
CA ARG A 1079 16.08 29.89 8.10
C ARG A 1079 16.26 31.34 7.63
N ASN A 1080 15.17 32.03 7.31
CA ASN A 1080 15.23 33.42 6.87
C ASN A 1080 15.78 34.36 7.96
N ALA A 1081 15.42 34.11 9.23
CA ALA A 1081 15.95 34.87 10.37
C ALA A 1081 17.45 34.65 10.55
N VAL A 1082 17.93 33.40 10.45
CA VAL A 1082 19.35 33.04 10.58
C VAL A 1082 20.20 33.71 9.50
N ILE A 1083 19.72 33.73 8.26
CA ILE A 1083 20.43 34.38 7.14
C ILE A 1083 20.58 35.88 7.41
N LEU A 1084 19.53 36.56 7.89
CA LEU A 1084 19.60 37.99 8.20
C LEU A 1084 20.51 38.27 9.40
N ILE A 1085 20.39 37.49 10.48
CA ILE A 1085 21.23 37.64 11.67
C ILE A 1085 22.72 37.46 11.33
N SER A 1086 23.05 36.43 10.54
CA SER A 1086 24.43 36.16 10.13
C SER A 1086 25.03 37.29 9.29
N GLU A 1087 24.22 37.97 8.47
CA GLU A 1087 24.67 39.13 7.70
C GLU A 1087 24.96 40.33 8.61
N VAL A 1088 24.08 40.60 9.58
CA VAL A 1088 24.30 41.67 10.57
C VAL A 1088 25.59 41.42 11.34
N ASP A 1089 25.83 40.17 11.75
CA ASP A 1089 27.05 39.80 12.46
C ASP A 1089 28.32 39.97 11.61
N SER A 1090 28.24 39.67 10.32
CA SER A 1090 29.34 39.91 9.39
C SER A 1090 29.63 41.40 9.26
N ASN A 1091 28.61 42.25 9.14
CA ASN A 1091 28.76 43.70 9.06
C ASN A 1091 29.34 44.29 10.36
N LEU A 1092 28.92 43.78 11.52
CA LEU A 1092 29.50 44.16 12.82
C LEU A 1092 30.97 43.76 12.93
N ALA A 1093 31.32 42.56 12.47
CA ALA A 1093 32.72 42.09 12.45
C ALA A 1093 33.61 42.92 11.51
N GLN A 1094 33.03 43.57 10.50
CA GLN A 1094 33.72 44.52 9.61
C GLN A 1094 33.83 45.94 10.20
N GLY A 1095 33.40 46.16 11.44
CA GLY A 1095 33.56 47.44 12.16
C GLY A 1095 32.45 48.47 11.93
N MET A 1096 31.33 48.09 11.32
CA MET A 1096 30.18 48.99 11.12
C MET A 1096 29.46 49.28 12.45
N ALA A 1097 29.00 50.52 12.63
CA ALA A 1097 28.17 50.89 13.79
C ALA A 1097 26.86 50.09 13.82
N SER A 1098 26.38 49.73 15.02
CA SER A 1098 25.27 48.78 15.22
C SER A 1098 24.02 49.04 14.37
N ASP A 1099 23.50 50.27 14.37
CA ASP A 1099 22.30 50.59 13.59
C ASP A 1099 22.58 50.65 12.08
N ALA A 1100 23.78 51.09 11.68
CA ALA A 1100 24.19 51.10 10.27
C ALA A 1100 24.39 49.67 9.72
N ALA A 1101 24.96 48.77 10.53
CA ALA A 1101 25.15 47.36 10.21
C ALA A 1101 23.81 46.64 9.98
N ILE A 1102 22.82 46.91 10.85
CA ILE A 1102 21.46 46.35 10.73
C ILE A 1102 20.77 46.87 9.47
N ILE A 1103 20.81 48.18 9.21
CA ILE A 1103 20.18 48.78 8.03
C ILE A 1103 20.82 48.23 6.75
N ALA A 1104 22.15 48.19 6.69
CA ALA A 1104 22.87 47.66 5.53
C ALA A 1104 22.53 46.18 5.26
N ALA A 1105 22.52 45.34 6.30
CA ALA A 1105 22.14 43.93 6.17
C ALA A 1105 20.69 43.76 5.72
N ALA A 1106 19.76 44.51 6.32
CA ALA A 1106 18.34 44.44 5.99
C ALA A 1106 18.05 44.91 4.57
N GLU A 1107 18.70 45.99 4.10
CA GLU A 1107 18.60 46.46 2.71
C GLU A 1107 19.18 45.45 1.72
N HIS A 1108 20.34 44.87 2.03
CA HIS A 1108 20.98 43.86 1.19
C HIS A 1108 20.15 42.57 1.08
N ARG A 1109 19.52 42.15 2.18
CA ARG A 1109 18.74 40.90 2.24
C ARG A 1109 17.26 41.05 1.86
N ALA A 1110 16.72 42.27 1.81
CA ALA A 1110 15.31 42.50 1.47
C ALA A 1110 14.92 41.96 0.09
N ARG A 1111 15.74 42.18 -0.94
CA ARG A 1111 15.45 41.69 -2.30
C ARG A 1111 15.46 40.16 -2.38
N PRO A 1112 16.53 39.46 -1.94
CA PRO A 1112 16.53 37.99 -1.90
C PRO A 1112 15.34 37.42 -1.11
N ILE A 1113 15.10 37.89 0.12
CA ILE A 1113 14.05 37.34 0.99
C ILE A 1113 12.65 37.55 0.40
N CYS A 1114 12.35 38.72 -0.19
CA CYS A 1114 11.06 38.95 -0.85
C CYS A 1114 10.87 38.04 -2.07
N LEU A 1115 11.93 37.82 -2.84
CA LEU A 1115 11.90 37.02 -4.05
C LEU A 1115 11.65 35.54 -3.72
N THR A 1116 12.30 35.02 -2.69
CA THR A 1116 12.11 33.64 -2.23
C THR A 1116 10.73 33.44 -1.65
N ALA A 1117 10.23 34.40 -0.86
CA ALA A 1117 8.85 34.40 -0.39
C ALA A 1117 7.83 34.43 -1.54
N CYS A 1118 8.02 35.27 -2.56
CA CYS A 1118 7.15 35.32 -3.73
C CYS A 1118 7.16 34.01 -4.51
N ALA A 1119 8.32 33.41 -4.74
CA ALA A 1119 8.43 32.14 -5.46
C ALA A 1119 7.70 31.01 -4.71
N ALA A 1120 7.89 30.92 -3.38
CA ALA A 1120 7.22 29.93 -2.54
C ALA A 1120 5.70 30.16 -2.48
N ILE A 1121 5.25 31.41 -2.25
CA ILE A 1121 3.81 31.76 -2.19
C ILE A 1121 3.14 31.44 -3.53
N LEU A 1122 3.67 31.96 -4.63
CA LEU A 1122 3.06 31.80 -5.95
C LEU A 1122 3.13 30.35 -6.44
N GLY A 1123 4.19 29.61 -6.11
CA GLY A 1123 4.32 28.19 -6.41
C GLY A 1123 3.31 27.29 -5.68
N MET A 1124 2.78 27.74 -4.53
CA MET A 1124 1.77 27.01 -3.76
C MET A 1124 0.32 27.34 -4.17
N ILE A 1125 0.08 28.41 -4.94
CA ILE A 1125 -1.27 28.81 -5.37
C ILE A 1125 -1.98 27.70 -6.18
N PRO A 1126 -1.36 27.03 -7.17
CA PRO A 1126 -2.03 25.95 -7.90
C PRO A 1126 -2.47 24.78 -7.00
N ILE A 1127 -1.72 24.53 -5.91
CA ILE A 1127 -2.01 23.44 -4.96
C ILE A 1127 -3.14 23.82 -4.00
N SER A 1128 -3.32 25.11 -3.68
CA SER A 1128 -4.32 25.55 -2.71
C SER A 1128 -5.76 25.20 -3.11
N HIS A 1129 -5.99 24.97 -4.40
CA HIS A 1129 -7.27 24.51 -4.97
C HIS A 1129 -7.52 23.00 -4.81
N GLN A 1130 -6.53 22.21 -4.40
CA GLN A 1130 -6.69 20.77 -4.18
C GLN A 1130 -7.28 20.49 -2.79
N VAL A 1131 -8.24 19.57 -2.71
CA VAL A 1131 -8.96 19.24 -1.47
C VAL A 1131 -8.03 18.80 -0.34
N PHE A 1132 -7.03 17.96 -0.63
CA PHE A 1132 -6.13 17.40 0.39
C PHE A 1132 -5.08 18.40 0.89
N TRP A 1133 -4.47 19.18 -0.01
CA TRP A 1133 -3.35 20.08 0.30
C TRP A 1133 -3.78 21.53 0.57
N GLY A 1134 -5.02 21.89 0.25
CA GLY A 1134 -5.55 23.25 0.37
C GLY A 1134 -5.26 23.89 1.73
N PRO A 1135 -5.70 23.30 2.86
CA PRO A 1135 -5.47 23.88 4.19
C PRO A 1135 -3.99 24.12 4.51
N MET A 1136 -3.11 23.21 4.11
CA MET A 1136 -1.66 23.35 4.28
C MET A 1136 -1.09 24.48 3.42
N ALA A 1137 -1.51 24.57 2.15
CA ALA A 1137 -1.07 25.62 1.24
C ALA A 1137 -1.52 27.00 1.74
N TYR A 1138 -2.76 27.16 2.22
CA TYR A 1138 -3.24 28.41 2.82
C TYR A 1138 -2.44 28.79 4.07
N ALA A 1139 -2.14 27.83 4.94
CA ALA A 1139 -1.31 28.07 6.12
C ALA A 1139 0.10 28.57 5.75
N ILE A 1140 0.76 27.93 4.78
CA ILE A 1140 2.10 28.35 4.34
C ILE A 1140 2.05 29.69 3.58
N ILE A 1141 1.11 29.89 2.66
CA ILE A 1141 0.97 31.14 1.90
C ILE A 1141 0.76 32.33 2.83
N GLY A 1142 -0.24 32.24 3.72
CA GLY A 1142 -0.57 33.30 4.66
C GLY A 1142 0.56 33.54 5.65
N GLY A 1143 1.07 32.45 6.23
CA GLY A 1143 2.13 32.49 7.22
C GLY A 1143 3.44 33.06 6.67
N LEU A 1144 3.85 32.68 5.45
CA LEU A 1144 5.08 33.19 4.83
C LEU A 1144 4.94 34.66 4.43
N LEU A 1145 3.76 35.11 3.97
CA LEU A 1145 3.50 36.50 3.64
C LEU A 1145 3.71 37.43 4.85
N VAL A 1146 3.12 37.09 6.00
CA VAL A 1146 3.28 37.86 7.23
C VAL A 1146 4.68 37.68 7.83
N ALA A 1147 5.21 36.45 7.85
CA ALA A 1147 6.53 36.20 8.41
C ALA A 1147 7.65 36.91 7.64
N THR A 1148 7.50 37.08 6.33
CA THR A 1148 8.45 37.86 5.51
C THR A 1148 8.45 39.33 5.94
N LEU A 1149 7.27 39.93 6.13
CA LEU A 1149 7.15 41.30 6.62
C LEU A 1149 7.76 41.45 8.01
N VAL A 1150 7.48 40.51 8.93
CA VAL A 1150 8.01 40.49 10.29
C VAL A 1150 9.53 40.33 10.28
N THR A 1151 10.07 39.41 9.47
CA THR A 1151 11.52 39.17 9.35
C THR A 1151 12.25 40.40 8.82
N LEU A 1152 11.64 41.18 7.93
CA LEU A 1152 12.27 42.40 7.39
C LEU A 1152 12.07 43.66 8.24
N THR A 1153 11.25 43.61 9.30
CA THR A 1153 10.92 44.79 10.14
C THR A 1153 11.14 44.54 11.64
N VAL A 1154 10.45 43.55 12.22
CA VAL A 1154 10.47 43.22 13.65
C VAL A 1154 11.78 42.57 14.06
N LEU A 1155 12.39 41.73 13.21
CA LEU A 1155 13.69 41.11 13.52
C LEU A 1155 14.81 42.17 13.63
N PRO A 1156 15.00 43.11 12.67
CA PRO A 1156 15.91 44.24 12.83
C PRO A 1156 15.68 45.07 14.10
N ALA A 1157 14.42 45.38 14.41
CA ALA A 1157 14.07 46.16 15.60
C ALA A 1157 14.40 45.42 16.91
N SER A 1158 14.06 44.13 16.97
CA SER A 1158 14.39 43.26 18.11
C SER A 1158 15.90 43.05 18.27
N PHE A 1159 16.63 42.91 17.17
CA PHE A 1159 18.09 42.79 17.18
C PHE A 1159 18.76 44.08 17.67
N SER A 1160 18.32 45.26 17.21
CA SER A 1160 18.80 46.56 17.70
C SER A 1160 18.56 46.71 19.22
N LEU A 1161 17.39 46.31 19.71
CA LEU A 1161 17.05 46.36 21.14
C LEU A 1161 17.95 45.43 21.98
N LEU A 1162 18.24 44.23 21.47
CA LEU A 1162 19.15 43.27 22.09
C LEU A 1162 20.59 43.79 22.18
N LEU A 1163 21.07 44.46 21.13
CA LEU A 1163 22.40 45.10 21.13
C LEU A 1163 22.47 46.29 22.10
N HIS A 1164 21.43 47.12 22.17
CA HIS A 1164 21.38 48.27 23.08
C HIS A 1164 21.42 47.84 24.55
N LEU A 1165 20.68 46.79 24.92
CA LEU A 1165 20.65 46.25 26.29
C LEU A 1165 22.04 45.76 26.76
N ARG A 1166 22.83 45.16 25.85
CA ARG A 1166 24.21 44.74 26.15
C ARG A 1166 25.16 45.93 26.34
N MET A 1167 24.98 47.03 25.62
CA MET A 1167 25.81 48.23 25.81
C MET A 1167 25.54 48.92 27.15
N THR A 1168 24.29 48.97 27.61
CA THR A 1168 23.93 49.49 28.93
C THR A 1168 24.42 48.60 30.09
N SER A 1169 24.33 47.27 29.98
CA SER A 1169 24.82 46.36 31.03
C SER A 1169 26.36 46.33 31.14
N SER A 1170 27.06 46.56 30.03
CA SER A 1170 28.52 46.67 30.01
C SER A 1170 29.00 47.97 30.69
N GLY A 1171 28.23 49.06 30.53
CA GLY A 1171 28.50 50.36 31.14
C GLY A 1171 28.34 50.37 32.67
N GLU A 1172 27.33 49.67 33.21
CA GLU A 1172 27.12 49.54 34.66
C GLU A 1172 28.19 48.68 35.35
N PHE A 1173 28.69 47.62 34.69
CA PHE A 1173 29.77 46.79 35.25
C PHE A 1173 31.11 47.54 35.31
N THR A 1174 31.41 48.38 34.31
CA THR A 1174 32.60 49.24 34.32
C THR A 1174 32.50 50.36 35.37
N ALA A 1175 31.32 50.95 35.57
CA ALA A 1175 31.11 51.99 36.59
C ALA A 1175 31.18 51.41 38.02
N SER A 1176 30.64 50.21 38.26
CA SER A 1176 30.73 49.54 39.55
C SER A 1176 32.15 49.08 39.89
N SER A 1177 32.91 48.56 38.91
CA SER A 1177 34.31 48.15 39.16
C SER A 1177 35.26 49.35 39.33
N ALA A 1178 34.99 50.46 38.63
CA ALA A 1178 35.73 51.71 38.83
C ALA A 1178 35.47 52.29 40.23
N ALA A 1179 34.22 52.32 40.69
CA ALA A 1179 33.87 52.78 42.04
C ALA A 1179 34.45 51.88 43.15
N GLU A 1180 34.41 50.55 43.00
CA GLU A 1180 35.06 49.63 43.95
C GLU A 1180 36.59 49.77 43.95
N SER A 1181 37.22 50.04 42.80
CA SER A 1181 38.67 50.25 42.72
C SER A 1181 39.10 51.58 43.36
N GLU A 1182 38.30 52.64 43.24
CA GLU A 1182 38.56 53.94 43.87
C GLU A 1182 38.37 53.88 45.40
N GLU A 1183 37.36 53.15 45.87
CA GLU A 1183 37.13 52.96 47.32
C GLU A 1183 38.20 52.06 47.95
N LYS A 1184 38.69 51.04 47.23
CA LYS A 1184 39.80 50.19 47.67
C LYS A 1184 41.14 50.94 47.68
N CYS A 1185 41.36 51.87 46.74
CA CYS A 1185 42.54 52.74 46.74
C CYS A 1185 42.50 53.78 47.88
N ARG A 1186 41.33 54.34 48.21
CA ARG A 1186 41.17 55.23 49.39
C ARG A 1186 41.38 54.50 50.72
N ARG A 1187 40.96 53.23 50.85
CA ARG A 1187 41.21 52.43 52.07
C ARG A 1187 42.68 52.01 52.23
N LEU A 1188 43.46 51.92 51.15
CA LEU A 1188 44.88 51.58 51.20
C LEU A 1188 45.80 52.79 51.44
N CYS A 1189 45.41 54.00 51.02
CA CYS A 1189 46.18 55.23 51.28
C CYS A 1189 45.90 55.90 52.64
N GLY A 1190 44.84 55.49 53.37
CA GLY A 1190 44.46 56.07 54.67
C GLY A 1190 45.09 55.43 55.91
N ARG A 1191 46.12 54.60 55.76
CA ARG A 1191 46.79 53.89 56.87
C ARG A 1191 48.31 54.03 56.82
N HIS A 1192 48.79 55.25 56.62
CA HIS A 1192 50.05 55.74 57.19
C HIS A 1192 49.94 57.27 57.33
N GLY A 1193 49.82 57.69 58.58
CA GLY A 1193 49.50 59.03 59.07
C GLY A 1193 48.98 58.87 60.48
#